data_AF-A0A2L0FBN1-F1
#
_entry.id   AF-A0A2L0FBN1-F1
#
_cell.length_a   1.000
_cell.length_b   1.000
_cell.length_c   1.000
_cell.angle_alpha   90.00
_cell.angle_beta   90.00
_cell.angle_gamma   90.00
#
_symmetry.space_group_name_H-M   'P 1'
#
loop_
_entity.id
_entity.type
_entity.pdbx_description
1 polymer ?
#
loop_
_entity_poly.entity_id
_entity_poly.type
_entity_poly.pdbx_seq_one_letter_code
_entity_poly.pdbx_strand_id
1 'polypeptide(L)'
;MTMRAPAGYEADQRRDDLSAYARYLAAMDASMRQKVALTAAHLLCEGRVADMGMGSGQGSVALAQLYPRLEVIGVDIDPTVVELARRAHRHPNLSFQLGDIAAAVFPPESLDGIFDSSVLHHVTSYGGYRHANAADALAAQVEQLSPDGVLVVRDFVDPGPGQVLLDVPADDGEGGRDPRTASTAALLERFAGEFRSLSPEPGFPLVRVEDGPSGVPAPRPGWRRYQLAHKHAAEFVLRKDYRADWEAEVKEEYTYFSQAQFEALFARLGLRVLSSTPLRNPWIVRNRFAGRFELRDAAGARLPYPPTNYLIVGEKVKAGQGVAFRLRPAESPQQFLRIEHHLDRATGQVFDLAARPHPTLDIVPFFFAGSAGETAYVLARTSYPRPIAHACREETPPLDGSGPADYLAEPIAVVQTEFPVGHTVERALERAAGVPAAAIQRMIPGTTYYPSPGGILEEVRSMLVEVEPTFVNAPSDNVSGFGTSGRIRAIEARQLLRAAQVGGLPDARLELNVYDLLARFGLPFGPWIGDDIPLASAGAGRSGSGAAAVGDNDEAAAVVQPTSLGALLARPSRRRFSRVDRSASAGFLEVRRARFEELSAAGDVVAARELEYVVPRPLGALTVATALLARSPSGEVLLGVDDDDLPAAQSFSGNSEILVAPAWRLPRSEGTLAAAEAFVRLRLQVDYGVRVGGAVELGGAYRPSAGLTPELVQPLAFVITAAAAETPAPDAAAPDLEPPSGAVRRLSWVPLTELVAGREHLPDGHLRVVALRAAHALGVAIAPPRPR
;
A
#
# COMPACT_ATOMS: atom_id res chain seq x y z
N MET A 1 -13.51 51.35 27.79
CA MET A 1 -13.23 50.53 26.59
C MET A 1 -13.01 49.12 27.06
N THR A 2 -14.05 48.31 27.00
CA THR A 2 -14.06 46.89 27.37
C THR A 2 -13.26 46.10 26.33
N MET A 3 -12.21 45.42 26.78
CA MET A 3 -11.47 44.44 25.97
C MET A 3 -12.45 43.33 25.56
N ARG A 4 -12.73 43.23 24.27
CA ARG A 4 -13.39 42.07 23.67
C ARG A 4 -12.45 40.88 23.87
N ALA A 5 -12.92 39.82 24.54
CA ALA A 5 -12.29 38.51 24.45
C ALA A 5 -12.19 38.09 22.97
N PRO A 6 -11.10 37.43 22.54
CA PRO A 6 -11.01 36.93 21.18
C PRO A 6 -12.18 35.96 20.96
N ALA A 7 -12.94 36.17 19.90
CA ALA A 7 -13.89 35.15 19.46
C ALA A 7 -13.08 33.88 19.21
N GLY A 8 -13.43 32.78 19.88
CA GLY A 8 -12.75 31.50 19.67
C GLY A 8 -12.92 31.04 18.22
N TYR A 9 -11.96 30.27 17.72
CA TYR A 9 -11.98 29.72 16.35
C TYR A 9 -13.25 28.89 16.03
N GLU A 10 -13.97 28.43 17.06
CA GLU A 10 -15.33 27.88 16.95
C GLU A 10 -16.27 28.77 16.14
N ALA A 11 -16.19 30.10 16.31
CA ALA A 11 -17.03 31.04 15.60
C ALA A 11 -16.75 31.06 14.09
N ASP A 12 -15.50 30.83 13.69
CA ASP A 12 -15.07 30.85 12.30
C ASP A 12 -15.41 29.56 11.53
N GLN A 13 -15.79 28.49 12.24
CA GLN A 13 -16.27 27.23 11.67
C GLN A 13 -17.80 27.15 11.51
N ARG A 14 -18.55 28.05 12.18
CA ARG A 14 -20.02 28.08 12.09
C ARG A 14 -20.49 28.51 10.71
N ARG A 15 -21.58 27.89 10.24
CA ARG A 15 -22.22 28.26 8.97
C ARG A 15 -23.44 29.15 9.21
N ASP A 16 -23.77 29.98 8.23
CA ASP A 16 -24.81 31.01 8.35
C ASP A 16 -26.22 30.43 8.58
N ASP A 17 -26.52 29.25 8.01
CA ASP A 17 -27.80 28.56 8.16
C ASP A 17 -27.72 27.03 7.96
N LEU A 18 -28.82 26.32 8.29
CA LEU A 18 -28.95 24.86 8.13
C LEU A 18 -28.80 24.38 6.67
N SER A 19 -29.13 25.22 5.68
CA SER A 19 -28.96 24.88 4.27
C SER A 19 -27.48 24.90 3.86
N ALA A 20 -26.69 25.81 4.44
CA ALA A 20 -25.25 25.87 4.29
C ALA A 20 -24.57 24.68 4.96
N TYR A 21 -25.04 24.24 6.13
CA TYR A 21 -24.63 22.97 6.73
C TYR A 21 -24.93 21.79 5.80
N ALA A 22 -26.15 21.68 5.27
CA ALA A 22 -26.53 20.57 4.41
C ALA A 22 -25.67 20.49 3.13
N ARG A 23 -25.38 21.63 2.48
CA ARG A 23 -24.51 21.68 1.29
C ARG A 23 -23.07 21.26 1.61
N TYR A 24 -22.51 21.79 2.70
CA TYR A 24 -21.15 21.45 3.14
C TYR A 24 -21.01 19.96 3.46
N LEU A 25 -21.94 19.40 4.25
CA LEU A 25 -21.94 17.98 4.62
C LEU A 25 -22.13 17.07 3.39
N ALA A 26 -23.03 17.41 2.48
CA ALA A 26 -23.23 16.63 1.25
C ALA A 26 -21.98 16.58 0.35
N ALA A 27 -21.24 17.69 0.26
CA ALA A 27 -19.97 17.73 -0.49
C ALA A 27 -18.90 16.84 0.18
N MET A 28 -18.86 16.80 1.51
CA MET A 28 -17.96 15.93 2.27
C MET A 28 -18.28 14.44 2.09
N ASP A 29 -19.58 14.10 2.08
CA ASP A 29 -20.10 12.73 2.06
C ASP A 29 -19.89 11.99 0.73
N ALA A 30 -19.82 12.73 -0.39
CA ALA A 30 -19.74 12.17 -1.74
C ALA A 30 -18.55 11.21 -1.96
N SER A 31 -17.50 11.32 -1.14
CA SER A 31 -16.28 10.48 -1.21
C SER A 31 -16.01 9.67 0.07
N MET A 32 -16.91 9.73 1.08
CA MET A 32 -16.63 9.25 2.42
C MET A 32 -16.41 7.74 2.50
N ARG A 33 -17.21 6.94 1.78
CA ARG A 33 -17.09 5.47 1.76
C ARG A 33 -15.70 5.01 1.29
N GLN A 34 -15.16 5.64 0.25
CA GLN A 34 -13.82 5.32 -0.25
C GLN A 34 -12.73 5.79 0.73
N LYS A 35 -12.90 6.98 1.34
CA LYS A 35 -11.99 7.47 2.39
C LYS A 35 -11.89 6.49 3.55
N VAL A 36 -13.03 6.06 4.10
CA VAL A 36 -13.09 5.10 5.22
C VAL A 36 -12.54 3.75 4.81
N ALA A 37 -12.90 3.22 3.64
CA ALA A 37 -12.38 1.93 3.19
C ALA A 37 -10.84 1.92 3.12
N LEU A 38 -10.22 2.98 2.59
CA LEU A 38 -8.77 3.06 2.46
C LEU A 38 -8.05 3.23 3.81
N THR A 39 -8.60 4.05 4.70
CA THR A 39 -7.94 4.44 5.94
C THR A 39 -8.23 3.49 7.10
N ALA A 40 -9.46 3.00 7.21
CA ALA A 40 -9.87 2.08 8.26
C ALA A 40 -9.30 0.67 8.08
N ALA A 41 -8.84 0.32 6.88
CA ALA A 41 -8.09 -0.91 6.64
C ALA A 41 -6.80 -1.01 7.47
N HIS A 42 -6.30 0.11 8.01
CA HIS A 42 -5.16 0.14 8.93
C HIS A 42 -5.53 -0.03 10.41
N LEU A 43 -6.83 0.00 10.76
CA LEU A 43 -7.31 -0.30 12.10
C LEU A 43 -7.40 -1.82 12.29
N LEU A 44 -6.28 -2.43 12.69
CA LEU A 44 -6.19 -3.86 13.03
C LEU A 44 -6.47 -4.09 14.53
N CYS A 45 -7.59 -3.54 15.01
CA CYS A 45 -7.95 -3.54 16.44
C CYS A 45 -9.43 -3.86 16.67
N GLU A 46 -9.77 -4.05 17.95
CA GLU A 46 -11.12 -4.11 18.49
C GLU A 46 -11.26 -3.05 19.58
N GLY A 47 -12.49 -2.79 20.05
CA GLY A 47 -12.72 -1.93 21.20
C GLY A 47 -13.16 -0.53 20.81
N ARG A 48 -12.71 0.48 21.55
CA ARG A 48 -13.26 1.84 21.48
C ARG A 48 -12.47 2.70 20.50
N VAL A 49 -13.15 3.23 19.48
CA VAL A 49 -12.54 4.05 18.43
C VAL A 49 -13.23 5.41 18.34
N ALA A 50 -12.44 6.47 18.42
CA ALA A 50 -12.93 7.84 18.22
C ALA A 50 -12.67 8.32 16.79
N ASP A 51 -13.72 8.81 16.12
CA ASP A 51 -13.65 9.52 14.84
C ASP A 51 -13.65 11.03 15.13
N MET A 52 -12.46 11.63 15.08
CA MET A 52 -12.20 13.01 15.49
C MET A 52 -12.50 13.96 14.34
N GLY A 53 -13.46 14.88 14.53
CA GLY A 53 -13.97 15.75 13.47
C GLY A 53 -14.91 15.03 12.51
N MET A 54 -15.88 14.31 13.05
CA MET A 54 -16.74 13.41 12.28
C MET A 54 -17.61 14.09 11.20
N GLY A 55 -17.82 15.41 11.30
CA GLY A 55 -18.76 16.14 10.46
C GLY A 55 -20.15 15.50 10.47
N SER A 56 -20.67 15.09 9.31
CA SER A 56 -22.01 14.50 9.16
C SER A 56 -22.22 13.22 9.97
N GLY A 57 -21.14 12.55 10.39
CA GLY A 57 -21.17 11.22 11.01
C GLY A 57 -21.22 10.06 10.01
N GLN A 58 -21.24 10.31 8.69
CA GLN A 58 -21.24 9.25 7.68
C GLN A 58 -19.98 8.37 7.75
N GLY A 59 -18.83 8.97 8.05
CA GLY A 59 -17.57 8.26 8.27
C GLY A 59 -17.68 7.28 9.44
N SER A 60 -18.16 7.78 10.57
CA SER A 60 -18.40 7.00 11.79
C SER A 60 -19.40 5.85 11.56
N VAL A 61 -20.47 6.09 10.77
CA VAL A 61 -21.42 5.04 10.37
C VAL A 61 -20.73 3.95 9.54
N ALA A 62 -19.93 4.33 8.54
CA ALA A 62 -19.23 3.37 7.71
C ALA A 62 -18.24 2.53 8.54
N LEU A 63 -17.52 3.14 9.49
CA LEU A 63 -16.67 2.42 10.45
C LEU A 63 -17.46 1.42 11.28
N ALA A 64 -18.59 1.85 11.88
CA ALA A 64 -19.41 1.00 12.73
C ALA A 64 -20.02 -0.19 11.97
N GLN A 65 -20.35 -0.01 10.68
CA GLN A 65 -20.87 -1.07 9.81
C GLN A 65 -19.78 -2.04 9.34
N LEU A 66 -18.60 -1.53 9.00
CA LEU A 66 -17.47 -2.36 8.57
C LEU A 66 -16.91 -3.20 9.72
N TYR A 67 -16.95 -2.68 10.95
CA TYR A 67 -16.38 -3.34 12.12
C TYR A 67 -17.37 -3.42 13.28
N PRO A 68 -18.23 -4.46 13.32
CA PRO A 68 -19.27 -4.60 14.35
C PRO A 68 -18.75 -4.73 15.79
N ARG A 69 -17.46 -5.05 15.97
CA ARG A 69 -16.80 -5.17 17.28
C ARG A 69 -16.09 -3.89 17.73
N LEU A 70 -16.11 -2.84 16.91
CA LEU A 70 -15.71 -1.51 17.35
C LEU A 70 -16.91 -0.82 17.99
N GLU A 71 -16.68 -0.18 19.13
CA GLU A 71 -17.53 0.90 19.63
C GLU A 71 -17.02 2.20 19.00
N VAL A 72 -17.77 2.77 18.05
CA VAL A 72 -17.38 3.98 17.34
C VAL A 72 -18.02 5.20 17.98
N ILE A 73 -17.21 6.21 18.30
CA ILE A 73 -17.65 7.49 18.85
C ILE A 73 -17.23 8.61 17.89
N GLY A 74 -18.19 9.22 17.19
CA GLY A 74 -17.91 10.41 16.40
C GLY A 74 -17.86 11.67 17.28
N VAL A 75 -16.79 12.45 17.17
CA VAL A 75 -16.56 13.68 17.94
C VAL A 75 -16.58 14.87 17.00
N ASP A 76 -17.33 15.91 17.36
CA ASP A 76 -17.30 17.19 16.63
C ASP A 76 -17.42 18.35 17.62
N ILE A 77 -16.85 19.50 17.25
CA ILE A 77 -16.86 20.72 18.07
C ILE A 77 -18.19 21.49 17.89
N ASP A 78 -18.91 21.28 16.78
CA ASP A 78 -20.16 21.98 16.52
C ASP A 78 -21.38 21.22 17.11
N PRO A 79 -22.07 21.79 18.12
CA PRO A 79 -23.23 21.14 18.73
C PRO A 79 -24.38 20.90 17.75
N THR A 80 -24.50 21.71 16.69
CA THR A 80 -25.52 21.54 15.64
C THR A 80 -25.25 20.28 14.83
N VAL A 81 -23.99 20.09 14.43
CA VAL A 81 -23.54 18.93 13.65
C VAL A 81 -23.74 17.63 14.44
N VAL A 82 -23.35 17.62 15.72
CA VAL A 82 -23.55 16.47 16.62
C VAL A 82 -25.03 16.09 16.74
N GLU A 83 -25.92 17.07 16.91
CA GLU A 83 -27.35 16.81 17.03
C GLU A 83 -27.96 16.30 15.71
N LEU A 84 -27.51 16.82 14.56
CA LEU A 84 -27.91 16.31 13.25
C LEU A 84 -27.48 14.85 13.05
N ALA A 85 -26.23 14.51 13.39
CA ALA A 85 -25.71 13.14 13.29
C ALA A 85 -26.49 12.17 14.18
N ARG A 86 -26.79 12.54 15.44
CA ARG A 86 -27.61 11.72 16.37
C ARG A 86 -29.03 11.45 15.87
N ARG A 87 -29.61 12.38 15.12
CA ARG A 87 -30.94 12.22 14.51
C ARG A 87 -30.89 11.35 13.26
N ALA A 88 -29.86 11.53 12.43
CA ALA A 88 -29.72 10.85 11.15
C ALA A 88 -29.25 9.40 11.28
N HIS A 89 -28.46 9.07 12.31
CA HIS A 89 -27.74 7.81 12.40
C HIS A 89 -27.98 7.09 13.73
N ARG A 90 -28.42 5.83 13.65
CA ARG A 90 -28.65 4.94 14.80
C ARG A 90 -28.09 3.56 14.47
N HIS A 91 -27.00 3.18 15.14
CA HIS A 91 -26.40 1.85 15.08
C HIS A 91 -26.05 1.37 16.50
N PRO A 92 -26.06 0.05 16.77
CA PRO A 92 -25.89 -0.48 18.12
C PRO A 92 -24.51 -0.18 18.74
N ASN A 93 -23.50 -0.01 17.90
CA ASN A 93 -22.11 0.23 18.26
C ASN A 93 -21.62 1.64 17.86
N LEU A 94 -22.53 2.60 17.70
CA LEU A 94 -22.24 3.97 17.28
C LEU A 94 -22.83 4.98 18.27
N SER A 95 -22.01 5.95 18.67
CA SER A 95 -22.45 7.12 19.43
C SER A 95 -21.76 8.40 18.93
N PHE A 96 -22.24 9.56 19.40
CA PHE A 96 -21.72 10.86 19.01
C PHE A 96 -21.56 11.78 20.20
N GLN A 97 -20.45 12.51 20.28
CA GLN A 97 -20.06 13.35 21.40
C GLN A 97 -19.63 14.75 20.92
N LEU A 98 -20.02 15.77 21.70
CA LEU A 98 -19.52 17.13 21.53
C LEU A 98 -18.14 17.23 22.19
N GLY A 99 -17.14 17.73 21.46
CA GLY A 99 -15.79 17.91 22.00
C GLY A 99 -14.86 18.64 21.05
N ASP A 100 -13.87 19.33 21.62
CA ASP A 100 -12.76 19.90 20.87
C ASP A 100 -11.64 18.87 20.75
N ILE A 101 -11.33 18.47 19.52
CA ILE A 101 -10.31 17.45 19.24
C ILE A 101 -8.89 17.91 19.53
N ALA A 102 -8.67 19.21 19.76
CA ALA A 102 -7.40 19.77 20.21
C ALA A 102 -7.20 19.64 21.73
N ALA A 103 -8.18 19.11 22.45
CA ALA A 103 -8.16 18.88 23.88
C ALA A 103 -8.54 17.42 24.23
N ALA A 104 -8.45 17.08 25.52
CA ALA A 104 -8.90 15.78 26.01
C ALA A 104 -10.43 15.70 26.01
N VAL A 105 -10.98 14.75 25.24
CA VAL A 105 -12.42 14.47 25.13
C VAL A 105 -12.81 13.21 25.91
N PHE A 106 -11.86 12.29 26.07
CA PHE A 106 -11.96 11.02 26.75
C PHE A 106 -10.91 10.92 27.87
N PRO A 107 -11.10 10.00 28.84
CA PRO A 107 -10.07 9.72 29.84
C PRO A 107 -8.76 9.25 29.20
N PRO A 108 -7.60 9.47 29.86
CA PRO A 108 -6.32 8.91 29.42
C PRO A 108 -6.40 7.39 29.24
N GLU A 109 -5.69 6.87 28.23
CA GLU A 109 -5.58 5.42 27.95
C GLU A 109 -6.95 4.69 27.92
N SER A 110 -7.96 5.28 27.27
CA SER A 110 -9.33 4.73 27.22
C SER A 110 -9.83 4.39 25.83
N LEU A 111 -9.04 4.68 24.79
CA LEU A 111 -9.32 4.40 23.39
C LEU A 111 -8.35 3.37 22.83
N ASP A 112 -8.84 2.43 22.04
CA ASP A 112 -8.05 1.45 21.30
C ASP A 112 -7.68 1.95 19.90
N GLY A 113 -8.42 2.94 19.40
CA GLY A 113 -8.08 3.64 18.17
C GLY A 113 -8.57 5.07 18.12
N ILE A 114 -7.85 5.89 17.37
CA ILE A 114 -8.24 7.25 17.02
C ILE A 114 -8.10 7.41 15.51
N PHE A 115 -9.08 8.08 14.92
CA PHE A 115 -9.20 8.27 13.49
C PHE A 115 -9.41 9.75 13.19
N ASP A 116 -8.41 10.39 12.58
CA ASP A 116 -8.50 11.75 12.05
C ASP A 116 -8.55 11.69 10.51
N SER A 117 -9.63 12.18 9.90
CA SER A 117 -9.75 12.19 8.44
C SER A 117 -10.12 13.60 7.95
N SER A 118 -9.13 14.29 7.39
CA SER A 118 -9.27 15.65 6.86
C SER A 118 -9.77 16.67 7.90
N VAL A 119 -9.20 16.64 9.11
CA VAL A 119 -9.60 17.55 10.20
C VAL A 119 -8.44 18.38 10.76
N LEU A 120 -7.21 17.87 10.81
CA LEU A 120 -6.10 18.54 11.52
C LEU A 120 -5.67 19.85 10.83
N HIS A 121 -5.84 19.97 9.51
CA HIS A 121 -5.65 21.25 8.82
C HIS A 121 -6.64 22.34 9.26
N HIS A 122 -7.83 22.00 9.79
CA HIS A 122 -8.75 22.98 10.37
C HIS A 122 -8.18 23.56 11.67
N VAL A 123 -7.61 22.71 12.53
CA VAL A 123 -6.97 23.12 13.79
C VAL A 123 -5.83 24.10 13.53
N THR A 124 -5.12 23.92 12.40
CA THR A 124 -4.11 24.87 11.93
C THR A 124 -4.76 26.14 11.39
N SER A 125 -5.64 26.03 10.39
CA SER A 125 -6.19 27.16 9.62
C SER A 125 -6.98 28.13 10.50
N TYR A 126 -7.89 27.61 11.31
CA TYR A 126 -8.75 28.42 12.18
C TYR A 126 -8.07 28.77 13.51
N GLY A 127 -6.97 28.08 13.86
CA GLY A 127 -6.13 28.39 15.01
C GLY A 127 -5.01 29.42 14.73
N GLY A 128 -5.21 30.30 13.75
CA GLY A 128 -4.27 31.36 13.37
C GLY A 128 -3.08 30.88 12.54
N TYR A 129 -3.27 29.84 11.73
CA TYR A 129 -2.24 29.21 10.87
C TYR A 129 -0.99 28.73 11.61
N ARG A 130 -1.10 28.46 12.91
CA ARG A 130 -0.02 27.92 13.73
C ARG A 130 0.04 26.41 13.57
N HIS A 131 1.02 25.92 12.80
CA HIS A 131 1.24 24.48 12.59
C HIS A 131 1.43 23.70 13.91
N ALA A 132 1.95 24.37 14.95
CA ALA A 132 2.09 23.80 16.29
C ALA A 132 0.74 23.30 16.87
N ASN A 133 -0.39 23.92 16.51
CA ASN A 133 -1.69 23.50 17.02
C ASN A 133 -2.05 22.06 16.59
N ALA A 134 -1.68 21.65 15.38
CA ALA A 134 -1.88 20.27 14.93
C ALA A 134 -1.02 19.28 15.73
N ALA A 135 0.20 19.68 16.11
CA ALA A 135 1.06 18.86 16.98
C ALA A 135 0.52 18.77 18.41
N ASP A 136 -0.01 19.87 18.95
CA ASP A 136 -0.61 19.92 20.29
C ASP A 136 -1.89 19.07 20.34
N ALA A 137 -2.74 19.14 19.30
CA ALA A 137 -3.92 18.29 19.16
C ALA A 137 -3.55 16.80 19.12
N LEU A 138 -2.58 16.42 18.29
CA LEU A 138 -2.10 15.03 18.22
C LEU A 138 -1.53 14.56 19.57
N ALA A 139 -0.81 15.41 20.30
CA ALA A 139 -0.32 15.07 21.63
C ALA A 139 -1.47 14.79 22.61
N ALA A 140 -2.48 15.66 22.66
CA ALA A 140 -3.67 15.49 23.50
C ALA A 140 -4.45 14.21 23.15
N GLN A 141 -4.53 13.86 21.87
CA GLN A 141 -5.16 12.62 21.41
C GLN A 141 -4.35 11.37 21.81
N VAL A 142 -3.02 11.39 21.64
CA VAL A 142 -2.15 10.26 22.02
C VAL A 142 -2.21 9.96 23.52
N GLU A 143 -2.45 10.95 24.38
CA GLU A 143 -2.67 10.72 25.83
C GLU A 143 -3.92 9.87 26.11
N GLN A 144 -4.97 10.01 25.29
CA GLN A 144 -6.25 9.29 25.40
C GLN A 144 -6.18 7.85 24.85
N LEU A 145 -5.18 7.57 24.01
CA LEU A 145 -4.96 6.27 23.40
C LEU A 145 -4.33 5.31 24.41
N SER A 146 -4.84 4.09 24.52
CA SER A 146 -4.24 3.01 25.30
C SER A 146 -2.86 2.67 24.74
N PRO A 147 -1.93 2.12 25.56
CA PRO A 147 -0.78 1.40 25.01
C PRO A 147 -1.26 0.36 24.00
N ASP A 148 -0.55 0.22 22.89
CA ASP A 148 -0.90 -0.62 21.74
C ASP A 148 -2.12 -0.15 20.90
N GLY A 149 -2.73 0.97 21.28
CA GLY A 149 -3.78 1.62 20.48
C GLY A 149 -3.22 2.26 19.21
N VAL A 150 -4.08 2.42 18.20
CA VAL A 150 -3.68 2.90 16.87
C VAL A 150 -4.25 4.28 16.57
N LEU A 151 -3.39 5.22 16.19
CA LEU A 151 -3.76 6.51 15.64
C LEU A 151 -3.64 6.48 14.12
N VAL A 152 -4.71 6.81 13.41
CA VAL A 152 -4.73 6.95 11.94
C VAL A 152 -5.01 8.41 11.61
N VAL A 153 -4.08 9.03 10.87
CA VAL A 153 -4.27 10.38 10.34
C VAL A 153 -4.28 10.31 8.82
N ARG A 154 -5.37 10.75 8.22
CA ARG A 154 -5.49 10.96 6.78
C ARG A 154 -5.77 12.42 6.50
N ASP A 155 -4.78 13.15 6.00
CA ASP A 155 -4.92 14.58 5.75
C ASP A 155 -4.18 15.01 4.47
N PHE A 156 -3.58 16.19 4.45
CA PHE A 156 -2.72 16.66 3.36
C PHE A 156 -1.26 16.71 3.82
N VAL A 157 -0.34 16.82 2.86
CA VAL A 157 1.10 16.82 3.12
C VAL A 157 1.79 17.92 2.33
N ASP A 158 2.72 18.61 2.99
CA ASP A 158 3.64 19.54 2.35
C ASP A 158 4.56 18.76 1.40
N PRO A 159 4.56 19.07 0.09
CA PRO A 159 5.39 18.37 -0.89
C PRO A 159 6.90 18.69 -0.74
N GLY A 160 7.26 19.52 0.23
CA GLY A 160 8.63 19.85 0.57
C GLY A 160 9.07 21.22 0.09
N PRO A 161 10.27 21.66 0.51
CA PRO A 161 10.79 22.97 0.16
C PRO A 161 11.19 23.04 -1.32
N GLY A 162 11.39 24.26 -1.81
CA GLY A 162 11.91 24.52 -3.15
C GLY A 162 11.04 25.44 -3.97
N GLN A 163 11.61 25.97 -5.05
CA GLN A 163 10.91 26.74 -6.07
C GLN A 163 10.60 25.83 -7.25
N VAL A 164 9.39 25.98 -7.79
CA VAL A 164 8.90 25.22 -8.94
C VAL A 164 8.40 26.15 -10.02
N LEU A 165 8.36 25.65 -11.25
CA LEU A 165 7.68 26.27 -12.37
C LEU A 165 6.32 25.59 -12.55
N LEU A 166 5.25 26.37 -12.43
CA LEU A 166 3.88 25.93 -12.63
C LEU A 166 3.34 26.56 -13.92
N ASP A 167 3.03 25.72 -14.89
CA ASP A 167 2.35 26.13 -16.12
C ASP A 167 0.85 25.82 -16.00
N VAL A 168 0.02 26.82 -16.25
CA VAL A 168 -1.44 26.72 -16.19
C VAL A 168 -2.09 27.38 -17.41
N PRO A 169 -3.26 26.89 -17.86
CA PRO A 169 -3.98 27.52 -18.97
C PRO A 169 -4.43 28.94 -18.60
N ALA A 170 -4.38 29.83 -19.60
CA ALA A 170 -4.82 31.22 -19.48
C ALA A 170 -5.99 31.57 -20.40
N ASP A 171 -6.40 30.62 -21.24
CA ASP A 171 -7.49 30.70 -22.23
C ASP A 171 -8.69 29.79 -21.88
N ASP A 172 -8.66 29.13 -20.71
CA ASP A 172 -9.73 28.26 -20.21
C ASP A 172 -10.82 29.01 -19.42
N GLY A 173 -10.82 30.34 -19.50
CA GLY A 173 -11.78 31.21 -18.81
C GLY A 173 -11.51 32.68 -19.10
N GLU A 174 -12.19 33.56 -18.36
CA GLU A 174 -12.09 35.00 -18.50
C GLU A 174 -10.84 35.56 -17.79
N GLY A 175 -10.30 36.69 -18.25
CA GLY A 175 -9.23 37.40 -17.54
C GLY A 175 -9.71 38.18 -16.29
N GLY A 176 -10.97 38.02 -15.90
CA GLY A 176 -11.61 38.72 -14.78
C GLY A 176 -11.21 38.15 -13.41
N ARG A 177 -11.74 38.79 -12.35
CA ARG A 177 -11.48 38.37 -10.96
C ARG A 177 -12.51 37.40 -10.40
N ASP A 178 -13.65 37.15 -11.05
CA ASP A 178 -14.66 36.22 -10.53
C ASP A 178 -14.10 34.79 -10.52
N PRO A 179 -13.95 34.11 -9.36
CA PRO A 179 -13.39 32.77 -9.28
C PRO A 179 -14.18 31.75 -10.10
N ARG A 180 -15.48 32.00 -10.35
CA ARG A 180 -16.37 31.11 -11.09
C ARG A 180 -16.11 31.12 -12.59
N THR A 181 -15.60 32.22 -13.13
CA THR A 181 -15.39 32.39 -14.59
C THR A 181 -13.92 32.62 -14.97
N ALA A 182 -13.06 32.97 -14.03
CA ALA A 182 -11.66 33.29 -14.28
C ALA A 182 -10.89 32.13 -14.96
N SER A 183 -9.98 32.44 -15.87
CA SER A 183 -9.00 31.45 -16.35
C SER A 183 -8.17 30.93 -15.18
N THR A 184 -7.62 29.71 -15.31
CA THR A 184 -6.82 29.12 -14.23
C THR A 184 -5.61 30.00 -13.89
N ALA A 185 -5.00 30.64 -14.89
CA ALA A 185 -3.94 31.61 -14.69
C ALA A 185 -4.38 32.85 -13.88
N ALA A 186 -5.54 33.44 -14.19
CA ALA A 186 -6.07 34.59 -13.44
C ALA A 186 -6.49 34.19 -12.01
N LEU A 187 -7.01 32.96 -11.85
CA LEU A 187 -7.35 32.40 -10.55
C LEU A 187 -6.12 32.20 -9.66
N LEU A 188 -4.99 31.76 -10.24
CA LEU A 188 -3.71 31.64 -9.51
C LEU A 188 -3.19 33.00 -9.04
N GLU A 189 -3.24 34.02 -9.91
CA GLU A 189 -2.84 35.39 -9.55
C GLU A 189 -3.72 35.94 -8.41
N ARG A 190 -5.03 35.65 -8.44
CA ARG A 190 -5.95 35.98 -7.34
C ARG A 190 -5.60 35.22 -6.05
N PHE A 191 -5.39 33.91 -6.15
CA PHE A 191 -5.05 33.05 -5.01
C PHE A 191 -3.77 33.53 -4.29
N ALA A 192 -2.76 33.95 -5.06
CA ALA A 192 -1.52 34.51 -4.52
C ALA A 192 -1.73 35.77 -3.66
N GLY A 193 -2.83 36.51 -3.81
CA GLY A 193 -3.18 37.65 -2.96
C GLY A 193 -4.15 37.34 -1.81
N GLU A 194 -4.86 36.21 -1.86
CA GLU A 194 -5.98 35.91 -0.94
C GLU A 194 -5.72 34.72 -0.01
N PHE A 195 -4.76 33.85 -0.34
CA PHE A 195 -4.49 32.64 0.44
C PHE A 195 -4.21 32.95 1.91
N ARG A 196 -4.77 32.13 2.82
CA ARG A 196 -4.79 32.38 4.27
C ARG A 196 -5.47 33.71 4.60
N SER A 197 -6.67 33.94 4.10
CA SER A 197 -7.38 35.23 4.22
C SER A 197 -7.70 35.67 5.65
N LEU A 198 -7.62 34.76 6.64
CA LEU A 198 -7.74 35.10 8.06
C LEU A 198 -6.42 35.61 8.68
N SER A 199 -5.31 35.52 7.94
CA SER A 199 -3.99 36.00 8.36
C SER A 199 -3.96 37.53 8.34
N PRO A 200 -3.22 38.18 9.25
CA PRO A 200 -2.90 39.61 9.14
C PRO A 200 -2.14 39.96 7.85
N GLU A 201 -1.42 38.99 7.28
CA GLU A 201 -0.67 39.09 6.04
C GLU A 201 -1.08 37.94 5.11
N PRO A 202 -2.17 38.10 4.35
CA PRO A 202 -2.63 37.08 3.41
C PRO A 202 -1.76 37.06 2.13
N GLY A 203 -1.82 35.94 1.43
CA GLY A 203 -1.15 35.73 0.15
C GLY A 203 0.24 35.11 0.25
N PHE A 204 0.92 35.03 -0.89
CA PHE A 204 2.28 34.51 -1.03
C PHE A 204 2.97 35.07 -2.28
N PRO A 205 4.31 35.08 -2.35
CA PRO A 205 5.02 35.58 -3.52
C PRO A 205 4.83 34.65 -4.73
N LEU A 206 4.54 35.26 -5.88
CA LEU A 206 4.38 34.62 -7.19
C LEU A 206 5.09 35.47 -8.25
N VAL A 207 5.90 34.86 -9.11
CA VAL A 207 6.58 35.56 -10.22
C VAL A 207 6.10 34.97 -11.54
N ARG A 208 5.55 35.82 -12.41
CA ARG A 208 5.25 35.42 -13.79
C ARG A 208 6.55 35.36 -14.59
N VAL A 209 6.78 34.27 -15.34
CA VAL A 209 7.99 34.05 -16.14
C VAL A 209 7.64 34.15 -17.62
N GLU A 210 8.14 35.19 -18.30
CA GLU A 210 7.89 35.42 -19.73
C GLU A 210 8.95 34.72 -20.61
N ASP A 211 10.23 34.89 -20.26
CA ASP A 211 11.35 34.15 -20.86
C ASP A 211 11.84 33.09 -19.87
N GLY A 212 11.63 31.82 -20.20
CA GLY A 212 12.04 30.70 -19.35
C GLY A 212 13.57 30.63 -19.17
N PRO A 213 14.06 29.96 -18.10
CA PRO A 213 15.49 29.69 -17.98
C PRO A 213 16.00 28.95 -19.22
N SER A 214 17.20 29.28 -19.69
CA SER A 214 17.80 28.63 -20.86
C SER A 214 17.78 27.10 -20.72
N GLY A 215 17.28 26.39 -21.72
CA GLY A 215 17.17 24.93 -21.71
C GLY A 215 15.86 24.36 -21.15
N VAL A 216 14.97 25.19 -20.57
CA VAL A 216 13.64 24.76 -20.12
C VAL A 216 12.62 24.90 -21.26
N PRO A 217 11.80 23.87 -21.56
CA PRO A 217 10.76 23.97 -22.59
C PRO A 217 9.80 25.15 -22.34
N ALA A 218 9.43 25.88 -23.39
CA ALA A 218 8.41 26.91 -23.32
C ALA A 218 7.04 26.30 -22.92
N PRO A 219 6.18 27.06 -22.23
CA PRO A 219 4.80 26.63 -21.95
C PRO A 219 4.05 26.31 -23.24
N ARG A 220 3.00 25.47 -23.13
CA ARG A 220 2.10 25.19 -24.25
C ARG A 220 1.43 26.48 -24.75
N PRO A 221 1.06 26.58 -26.04
CA PRO A 221 0.25 27.69 -26.52
C PRO A 221 -1.01 27.88 -25.66
N GLY A 222 -1.33 29.12 -25.30
CA GLY A 222 -2.45 29.45 -24.40
C GLY A 222 -2.15 29.32 -22.90
N TRP A 223 -0.97 28.82 -22.51
CA TRP A 223 -0.59 28.62 -21.12
C TRP A 223 0.37 29.71 -20.64
N ARG A 224 0.36 29.98 -19.33
CA ARG A 224 1.28 30.89 -18.65
C ARG A 224 2.10 30.16 -17.60
N ARG A 225 3.37 30.55 -17.46
CA ARG A 225 4.31 30.03 -16.48
C ARG A 225 4.45 30.97 -15.30
N TYR A 226 4.49 30.37 -14.12
CA TYR A 226 4.80 31.06 -12.87
C TYR A 226 5.88 30.32 -12.08
N GLN A 227 6.73 31.08 -11.41
CA GLN A 227 7.66 30.59 -10.41
C GLN A 227 7.10 30.91 -9.02
N LEU A 228 7.03 29.89 -8.17
CA LEU A 228 6.51 29.95 -6.81
C LEU A 228 7.05 28.80 -5.97
N ALA A 229 6.85 28.87 -4.64
CA ALA A 229 7.22 27.77 -3.76
C ALA A 229 6.40 26.50 -4.08
N HIS A 230 7.03 25.34 -3.98
CA HIS A 230 6.41 24.04 -4.28
C HIS A 230 5.12 23.82 -3.47
N LYS A 231 5.17 24.17 -2.18
CA LYS A 231 4.01 24.20 -1.29
C LYS A 231 2.84 25.00 -1.86
N HIS A 232 3.06 26.25 -2.29
CA HIS A 232 1.98 27.09 -2.82
C HIS A 232 1.42 26.58 -4.15
N ALA A 233 2.25 25.95 -4.99
CA ALA A 233 1.77 25.26 -6.18
C ALA A 233 0.82 24.10 -5.82
N ALA A 234 1.19 23.27 -4.83
CA ALA A 234 0.32 22.21 -4.33
C ALA A 234 -0.98 22.75 -3.70
N GLU A 235 -0.87 23.76 -2.84
CA GLU A 235 -2.01 24.46 -2.22
C GLU A 235 -2.97 25.04 -3.28
N PHE A 236 -2.48 25.47 -4.44
CA PHE A 236 -3.34 25.95 -5.52
C PHE A 236 -4.00 24.80 -6.30
N VAL A 237 -3.22 23.84 -6.79
CA VAL A 237 -3.75 22.79 -7.70
C VAL A 237 -4.74 21.86 -7.00
N LEU A 238 -4.65 21.70 -5.68
CA LEU A 238 -5.61 20.91 -4.89
C LEU A 238 -7.02 21.54 -4.87
N ARG A 239 -7.13 22.85 -5.10
CA ARG A 239 -8.40 23.60 -4.92
C ARG A 239 -8.81 24.53 -6.05
N LYS A 240 -8.01 24.65 -7.12
CA LYS A 240 -8.36 25.41 -8.34
C LYS A 240 -9.72 25.07 -8.95
N ASP A 241 -10.26 23.88 -8.65
CA ASP A 241 -11.55 23.40 -9.16
C ASP A 241 -12.73 23.68 -8.22
N TYR A 242 -12.50 24.11 -6.97
CA TYR A 242 -13.55 24.46 -5.99
C TYR A 242 -14.00 25.93 -6.12
N ARG A 243 -14.37 26.31 -7.34
CA ARG A 243 -14.66 27.71 -7.69
C ARG A 243 -15.93 28.28 -7.04
N ALA A 244 -16.89 27.42 -6.71
CA ALA A 244 -18.14 27.82 -6.06
C ALA A 244 -17.96 28.19 -4.58
N ASP A 245 -16.96 27.58 -3.93
CA ASP A 245 -16.68 27.66 -2.48
C ASP A 245 -15.39 28.45 -2.20
N TRP A 246 -14.96 29.27 -3.16
CA TRP A 246 -13.65 29.94 -3.14
C TRP A 246 -13.38 30.73 -1.86
N GLU A 247 -14.36 31.50 -1.36
CA GLU A 247 -14.16 32.29 -0.13
C GLU A 247 -13.91 31.43 1.12
N ALA A 248 -14.39 30.18 1.13
CA ALA A 248 -14.07 29.22 2.19
C ALA A 248 -12.68 28.61 1.95
N GLU A 249 -12.40 28.16 0.73
CA GLU A 249 -11.14 27.48 0.37
C GLU A 249 -9.89 28.34 0.62
N VAL A 250 -9.95 29.66 0.38
CA VAL A 250 -8.80 30.56 0.60
C VAL A 250 -8.49 30.80 2.08
N LYS A 251 -9.38 30.42 3.01
CA LYS A 251 -9.12 30.47 4.46
C LYS A 251 -8.31 29.26 4.93
N GLU A 252 -8.29 28.18 4.17
CA GLU A 252 -7.72 26.92 4.66
C GLU A 252 -6.30 26.73 4.15
N GLU A 253 -5.40 26.28 5.01
CA GLU A 253 -4.07 25.81 4.66
C GLU A 253 -4.04 24.28 4.81
N TYR A 254 -3.98 23.56 3.69
CA TYR A 254 -4.01 22.11 3.71
C TYR A 254 -2.67 21.53 4.17
N THR A 255 -1.54 22.08 3.70
CA THR A 255 -0.23 21.43 3.78
C THR A 255 0.62 21.89 4.98
N TYR A 256 0.19 21.59 6.21
CA TYR A 256 0.83 22.07 7.45
C TYR A 256 2.09 21.29 7.88
N PHE A 257 2.23 20.01 7.51
CA PHE A 257 3.44 19.23 7.77
C PHE A 257 3.91 18.48 6.51
N SER A 258 5.22 18.34 6.36
CA SER A 258 5.82 17.37 5.45
C SER A 258 5.75 15.95 6.02
N GLN A 259 5.93 14.95 5.16
CA GLN A 259 5.97 13.54 5.58
C GLN A 259 6.98 13.30 6.70
N ALA A 260 8.19 13.85 6.58
CA ALA A 260 9.24 13.71 7.59
C ALA A 260 8.85 14.39 8.93
N GLN A 261 8.11 15.51 8.90
CA GLN A 261 7.61 16.15 10.11
C GLN A 261 6.54 15.32 10.81
N PHE A 262 5.63 14.69 10.05
CA PHE A 262 4.67 13.73 10.60
C PHE A 262 5.38 12.53 11.24
N GLU A 263 6.30 11.88 10.52
CA GLU A 263 7.05 10.71 11.01
C GLU A 263 7.82 11.06 12.30
N ALA A 264 8.50 12.22 12.34
CA ALA A 264 9.23 12.67 13.52
C ALA A 264 8.32 13.03 14.71
N LEU A 265 7.16 13.65 14.45
CA LEU A 265 6.17 13.94 15.48
C LEU A 265 5.63 12.64 16.09
N PHE A 266 5.25 11.67 15.25
CA PHE A 266 4.73 10.38 15.70
C PHE A 266 5.76 9.66 16.58
N ALA A 267 7.02 9.59 16.14
CA ALA A 267 8.08 8.99 16.93
C ALA A 267 8.27 9.69 18.30
N ARG A 268 8.28 11.04 18.31
CA ARG A 268 8.42 11.84 19.55
C ARG A 268 7.24 11.66 20.51
N LEU A 269 6.04 11.41 19.99
CA LEU A 269 4.84 11.12 20.78
C LEU A 269 4.77 9.67 21.28
N GLY A 270 5.80 8.84 21.01
CA GLY A 270 5.80 7.44 21.44
C GLY A 270 4.96 6.53 20.54
N LEU A 271 4.82 6.87 19.26
CA LEU A 271 4.15 6.04 18.26
C LEU A 271 5.16 5.35 17.34
N ARG A 272 5.01 4.03 17.17
CA ARG A 272 5.63 3.28 16.06
C ARG A 272 4.90 3.62 14.77
N VAL A 273 5.61 4.17 13.78
CA VAL A 273 5.03 4.40 12.45
C VAL A 273 4.88 3.04 11.75
N LEU A 274 3.63 2.60 11.56
CA LEU A 274 3.29 1.37 10.87
C LEU A 274 3.11 1.58 9.36
N SER A 275 2.67 2.77 8.97
CA SER A 275 2.50 3.19 7.58
C SER A 275 2.60 4.71 7.49
N SER A 276 3.15 5.23 6.39
CA SER A 276 3.23 6.66 6.08
C SER A 276 3.24 6.82 4.56
N THR A 277 2.11 7.17 3.94
CA THR A 277 1.95 7.01 2.49
C THR A 277 1.32 8.25 1.88
N PRO A 278 2.02 8.93 0.95
CA PRO A 278 1.40 9.93 0.08
C PRO A 278 0.35 9.27 -0.82
N LEU A 279 -0.87 9.76 -0.79
CA LEU A 279 -2.00 9.20 -1.54
C LEU A 279 -2.32 10.08 -2.76
N ARG A 280 -2.61 9.43 -3.89
CA ARG A 280 -3.10 10.09 -5.10
C ARG A 280 -4.43 9.49 -5.48
N ASN A 281 -5.51 10.24 -5.29
CA ASN A 281 -6.82 9.81 -5.73
C ASN A 281 -6.82 9.71 -7.27
N PRO A 282 -7.04 8.52 -7.86
CA PRO A 282 -6.93 8.33 -9.30
C PRO A 282 -7.94 9.16 -10.08
N TRP A 283 -9.15 9.35 -9.54
CA TRP A 283 -10.17 10.17 -10.18
C TRP A 283 -9.74 11.64 -10.23
N ILE A 284 -9.18 12.19 -9.15
CA ILE A 284 -8.66 13.55 -9.13
C ILE A 284 -7.50 13.68 -10.12
N VAL A 285 -6.56 12.73 -10.12
CA VAL A 285 -5.42 12.76 -11.05
C VAL A 285 -5.91 12.77 -12.50
N ARG A 286 -6.83 11.88 -12.87
CA ARG A 286 -7.35 11.78 -14.24
C ARG A 286 -8.17 13.00 -14.67
N ASN A 287 -9.02 13.54 -13.79
CA ASN A 287 -10.01 14.55 -14.17
C ASN A 287 -9.58 15.99 -13.88
N ARG A 288 -8.75 16.21 -12.85
CA ARG A 288 -8.38 17.55 -12.36
C ARG A 288 -6.92 17.90 -12.58
N PHE A 289 -6.02 16.92 -12.63
CA PHE A 289 -4.58 17.18 -12.77
C PHE A 289 -4.07 16.93 -14.19
N ALA A 290 -4.32 15.74 -14.73
CA ALA A 290 -3.82 15.31 -16.03
C ALA A 290 -4.21 16.29 -17.14
N GLY A 291 -3.19 16.91 -17.77
CA GLY A 291 -3.38 17.89 -18.84
C GLY A 291 -3.99 19.23 -18.42
N ARG A 292 -4.15 19.48 -17.11
CA ARG A 292 -4.72 20.73 -16.56
C ARG A 292 -3.69 21.68 -15.97
N PHE A 293 -2.49 21.18 -15.66
CA PHE A 293 -1.31 21.97 -15.32
C PHE A 293 -0.04 21.15 -15.62
N GLU A 294 1.12 21.82 -15.69
CA GLU A 294 2.42 21.17 -15.66
C GLU A 294 3.26 21.72 -14.51
N LEU A 295 3.91 20.82 -13.78
CA LEU A 295 4.80 21.16 -12.68
C LEU A 295 6.22 20.74 -13.03
N ARG A 296 7.18 21.64 -12.85
CA ARG A 296 8.60 21.40 -13.11
C ARG A 296 9.46 21.93 -11.98
N ASP A 297 10.62 21.34 -11.79
CA ASP A 297 11.64 21.91 -10.93
C ASP A 297 12.30 23.14 -11.58
N ALA A 298 13.20 23.80 -10.85
CA ALA A 298 13.93 24.97 -11.34
C ALA A 298 14.85 24.65 -12.54
N ALA A 299 15.23 23.39 -12.74
CA ALA A 299 16.04 22.93 -13.88
C ALA A 299 15.18 22.57 -15.11
N GLY A 300 13.85 22.61 -14.98
CA GLY A 300 12.90 22.30 -16.05
C GLY A 300 12.48 20.84 -16.14
N ALA A 301 12.97 19.96 -15.26
CA ALA A 301 12.56 18.58 -15.19
C ALA A 301 11.12 18.49 -14.68
N ARG A 302 10.31 17.63 -15.31
CA ARG A 302 8.90 17.46 -14.94
C ARG A 302 8.80 16.77 -13.58
N LEU A 303 8.04 17.37 -12.67
CA LEU A 303 7.75 16.79 -11.36
C LEU A 303 6.48 15.91 -11.43
N PRO A 304 6.38 14.88 -10.57
CA PRO A 304 5.15 14.12 -10.42
C PRO A 304 4.03 15.02 -9.90
N TYR A 305 2.78 14.61 -10.11
CA TYR A 305 1.67 15.32 -9.48
C TYR A 305 1.78 15.25 -7.94
N PRO A 306 1.46 16.35 -7.24
CA PRO A 306 1.47 16.36 -5.79
C PRO A 306 0.46 15.34 -5.25
N PRO A 307 0.71 14.76 -4.08
CA PRO A 307 -0.28 13.91 -3.40
C PRO A 307 -1.59 14.66 -3.22
N THR A 308 -2.71 13.98 -3.46
CA THR A 308 -4.02 14.57 -3.18
C THR A 308 -4.29 14.59 -1.69
N ASN A 309 -3.75 13.60 -0.98
CA ASN A 309 -3.81 13.43 0.47
C ASN A 309 -2.59 12.65 0.96
N TYR A 310 -2.54 12.42 2.26
CA TYR A 310 -1.49 11.68 2.94
C TYR A 310 -2.09 10.87 4.08
N LEU A 311 -1.52 9.70 4.33
CA LEU A 311 -1.91 8.80 5.39
C LEU A 311 -0.72 8.50 6.28
N ILE A 312 -0.87 8.57 7.59
CA ILE A 312 0.10 8.05 8.55
C ILE A 312 -0.62 7.27 9.65
N VAL A 313 -0.03 6.15 10.05
CA VAL A 313 -0.57 5.23 11.04
C VAL A 313 0.48 5.00 12.11
N GLY A 314 0.11 5.23 13.37
CA GLY A 314 0.98 5.09 14.53
C GLY A 314 0.39 4.13 15.56
N GLU A 315 1.18 3.19 16.07
CA GLU A 315 0.82 2.40 17.26
C GLU A 315 1.50 2.98 18.49
N LYS A 316 0.72 3.33 19.53
CA LYS A 316 1.29 3.82 20.80
C LYS A 316 2.02 2.72 21.53
N VAL A 317 3.21 3.03 22.02
CA VAL A 317 4.00 2.11 22.85
C VAL A 317 4.11 2.63 24.27
N LYS A 318 4.47 1.75 25.20
CA LYS A 318 4.77 2.16 26.58
C LYS A 318 6.05 2.99 26.62
N ALA A 319 6.16 3.88 27.61
CA ALA A 319 7.36 4.69 27.79
C ALA A 319 8.62 3.80 27.86
N GLY A 320 9.68 4.21 27.16
CA GLY A 320 10.94 3.46 27.07
C GLY A 320 10.96 2.31 26.06
N GLN A 321 9.86 2.03 25.36
CA GLN A 321 9.87 1.08 24.23
C GLN A 321 10.33 1.75 22.93
N GLY A 322 10.79 0.93 21.99
CA GLY A 322 11.26 1.36 20.68
C GLY A 322 10.14 1.80 19.74
N VAL A 323 10.39 2.88 19.00
CA VAL A 323 9.48 3.48 18.01
C VAL A 323 10.05 3.53 16.59
N ALA A 324 11.37 3.45 16.45
CA ALA A 324 12.06 3.57 15.17
C ALA A 324 13.37 2.77 15.16
N PHE A 325 13.95 2.61 13.98
CA PHE A 325 15.26 1.98 13.81
C PHE A 325 16.27 2.92 13.16
N ARG A 326 17.55 2.68 13.43
CA ARG A 326 18.70 3.29 12.78
C ARG A 326 19.70 2.21 12.39
N LEU A 327 20.22 2.25 11.17
CA LEU A 327 21.30 1.37 10.74
C LEU A 327 22.66 1.96 11.11
N ARG A 328 23.56 1.06 11.52
CA ARG A 328 24.99 1.31 11.71
C ARG A 328 25.80 0.21 11.01
N PRO A 329 27.04 0.50 10.60
CA PRO A 329 27.96 -0.55 10.15
C PRO A 329 28.10 -1.66 11.21
N ALA A 330 28.11 -2.91 10.76
CA ALA A 330 28.42 -4.05 11.63
C ALA A 330 29.92 -4.30 11.70
N GLU A 331 30.41 -4.84 12.82
CA GLU A 331 31.84 -5.07 13.05
C GLU A 331 32.23 -6.54 12.94
N SER A 332 31.28 -7.47 13.14
CA SER A 332 31.59 -8.90 13.21
C SER A 332 31.39 -9.65 11.88
N PRO A 333 32.11 -10.77 11.65
CA PRO A 333 32.14 -11.44 10.34
C PRO A 333 30.85 -12.23 10.04
N GLN A 334 30.51 -12.37 8.76
CA GLN A 334 29.33 -13.13 8.27
C GLN A 334 29.31 -14.58 8.80
N GLN A 335 28.14 -15.04 9.26
CA GLN A 335 27.93 -16.33 9.90
C GLN A 335 26.61 -17.02 9.54
N PHE A 336 25.59 -16.30 9.08
CA PHE A 336 24.22 -16.86 8.97
C PHE A 336 23.79 -17.18 7.55
N LEU A 337 23.72 -16.19 6.66
CA LEU A 337 23.31 -16.34 5.27
C LEU A 337 24.44 -16.92 4.44
N ARG A 338 24.08 -17.70 3.42
CA ARG A 338 25.03 -18.23 2.42
C ARG A 338 24.53 -17.87 1.04
N ILE A 339 25.45 -17.62 0.12
CA ILE A 339 25.13 -17.52 -1.31
C ILE A 339 25.50 -18.85 -1.96
N GLU A 340 24.54 -19.47 -2.63
CA GLU A 340 24.77 -20.58 -3.53
C GLU A 340 24.81 -20.10 -4.98
N HIS A 341 25.62 -20.77 -5.80
CA HIS A 341 25.81 -20.42 -7.20
C HIS A 341 25.37 -21.58 -8.10
N HIS A 342 24.52 -21.27 -9.09
CA HIS A 342 23.91 -22.26 -9.97
C HIS A 342 24.08 -21.85 -11.43
N LEU A 343 24.80 -22.65 -12.20
CA LEU A 343 24.97 -22.49 -13.64
C LEU A 343 23.74 -23.04 -14.37
N ASP A 344 23.10 -22.18 -15.15
CA ASP A 344 22.17 -22.56 -16.19
C ASP A 344 22.96 -23.20 -17.35
N ARG A 345 22.72 -24.50 -17.57
CA ARG A 345 23.43 -25.27 -18.60
C ARG A 345 23.02 -24.90 -20.03
N ALA A 346 21.86 -24.27 -20.21
CA ALA A 346 21.37 -23.88 -21.53
C ALA A 346 21.91 -22.52 -21.96
N THR A 347 22.03 -21.56 -21.03
CA THR A 347 22.45 -20.17 -21.36
C THR A 347 23.90 -19.87 -20.96
N GLY A 348 24.50 -20.68 -20.09
CA GLY A 348 25.79 -20.38 -19.46
C GLY A 348 25.71 -19.32 -18.36
N GLN A 349 24.52 -18.79 -18.05
CA GLN A 349 24.32 -17.80 -16.99
C GLN A 349 24.49 -18.44 -15.60
N VAL A 350 25.14 -17.72 -14.68
CA VAL A 350 25.22 -18.13 -13.28
C VAL A 350 24.24 -17.31 -12.44
N PHE A 351 23.41 -18.02 -11.67
CA PHE A 351 22.48 -17.46 -10.71
C PHE A 351 23.05 -17.52 -9.31
N ASP A 352 22.88 -16.43 -8.56
CA ASP A 352 23.16 -16.38 -7.13
C ASP A 352 21.86 -16.52 -6.36
N LEU A 353 21.83 -17.40 -5.36
CA LEU A 353 20.69 -17.57 -4.46
C LEU A 353 21.12 -17.41 -3.01
N ALA A 354 20.43 -16.55 -2.27
CA ALA A 354 20.61 -16.46 -0.83
C ALA A 354 19.84 -17.56 -0.10
N ALA A 355 20.55 -18.34 0.72
CA ALA A 355 20.00 -19.46 1.46
C ALA A 355 20.03 -19.20 2.98
N ARG A 356 18.94 -19.57 3.65
CA ARG A 356 18.91 -19.72 5.12
C ARG A 356 19.27 -21.15 5.50
N PRO A 357 19.89 -21.37 6.67
CA PRO A 357 20.31 -22.71 7.09
C PRO A 357 19.14 -23.67 7.39
N HIS A 358 17.94 -23.15 7.66
CA HIS A 358 16.78 -23.96 8.05
C HIS A 358 15.49 -23.51 7.33
N PRO A 359 14.59 -24.46 7.01
CA PRO A 359 13.30 -24.17 6.40
C PRO A 359 12.38 -23.41 7.37
N THR A 360 11.40 -22.70 6.80
CA THR A 360 10.46 -21.87 7.57
C THR A 360 9.05 -22.42 7.47
N LEU A 361 8.39 -22.52 8.62
CA LEU A 361 7.00 -22.92 8.76
C LEU A 361 6.19 -21.69 9.20
N ASP A 362 5.17 -21.33 8.42
CA ASP A 362 4.17 -20.35 8.82
C ASP A 362 3.01 -21.02 9.50
N ILE A 363 2.82 -20.71 10.77
CA ILE A 363 1.66 -21.15 11.53
C ILE A 363 0.62 -20.05 11.45
N VAL A 364 -0.58 -20.42 11.01
CA VAL A 364 -1.71 -19.51 10.78
C VAL A 364 -2.89 -20.02 11.61
N PRO A 365 -2.98 -19.64 12.89
CA PRO A 365 -4.07 -20.06 13.74
C PRO A 365 -5.32 -19.29 13.35
N PHE A 366 -6.45 -19.97 13.30
CA PHE A 366 -7.71 -19.36 12.95
C PHE A 366 -8.86 -19.98 13.74
N PHE A 367 -9.97 -19.25 13.80
CA PHE A 367 -11.21 -19.73 14.34
C PHE A 367 -12.38 -19.01 13.68
N PHE A 368 -13.58 -19.54 13.85
CA PHE A 368 -14.82 -18.91 13.38
C PHE A 368 -15.61 -18.31 14.56
N ALA A 369 -16.19 -17.14 14.35
CA ALA A 369 -17.08 -16.50 15.31
C ALA A 369 -18.20 -15.70 14.62
N GLY A 370 -19.15 -15.19 15.42
CA GLY A 370 -20.34 -14.46 14.96
C GLY A 370 -21.63 -15.28 15.07
N SER A 371 -22.79 -14.65 14.84
CA SER A 371 -24.13 -15.23 15.07
C SER A 371 -24.44 -16.51 14.28
N ALA A 372 -23.65 -16.82 13.25
CA ALA A 372 -23.72 -18.05 12.46
C ALA A 372 -22.36 -18.77 12.31
N GLY A 373 -21.29 -18.32 12.98
CA GLY A 373 -19.95 -18.90 12.81
C GLY A 373 -19.35 -18.68 11.41
N GLU A 374 -19.77 -17.64 10.69
CA GLU A 374 -19.35 -17.39 9.30
C GLU A 374 -18.14 -16.44 9.16
N THR A 375 -17.71 -15.80 10.25
CA THR A 375 -16.59 -14.86 10.22
C THR A 375 -15.31 -15.54 10.67
N ALA A 376 -14.33 -15.64 9.77
CA ALA A 376 -13.00 -16.15 10.08
C ALA A 376 -12.13 -15.09 10.74
N TYR A 377 -11.47 -15.47 11.82
CA TYR A 377 -10.45 -14.69 12.50
C TYR A 377 -9.11 -15.41 12.40
N VAL A 378 -8.03 -14.65 12.24
CA VAL A 378 -6.65 -15.15 12.22
C VAL A 378 -5.90 -14.57 13.40
N LEU A 379 -5.17 -15.41 14.14
CA LEU A 379 -4.22 -14.97 15.15
C LEU A 379 -2.91 -14.58 14.47
N ALA A 380 -2.75 -13.30 14.18
CA ALA A 380 -1.55 -12.77 13.54
C ALA A 380 -0.61 -12.13 14.56
N ARG A 381 0.70 -12.18 14.29
CA ARG A 381 1.69 -11.43 15.05
C ARG A 381 1.78 -10.03 14.47
N THR A 382 1.46 -9.03 15.28
CA THR A 382 1.46 -7.60 14.94
C THR A 382 2.62 -6.88 15.61
N SER A 383 3.05 -5.77 15.02
CA SER A 383 4.12 -4.91 15.56
C SER A 383 5.44 -5.65 15.80
N TYR A 384 5.72 -6.64 14.96
CA TYR A 384 6.96 -7.39 15.03
C TYR A 384 8.09 -6.63 14.35
N PRO A 385 9.26 -6.45 14.99
CA PRO A 385 10.35 -5.68 14.41
C PRO A 385 11.00 -6.41 13.22
N ARG A 386 10.98 -5.76 12.07
CA ARG A 386 11.59 -6.18 10.80
C ARG A 386 12.51 -5.08 10.28
N PRO A 387 13.61 -4.76 10.97
CA PRO A 387 14.42 -3.59 10.64
C PRO A 387 15.21 -3.75 9.33
N ILE A 388 15.29 -4.95 8.74
CA ILE A 388 15.78 -5.13 7.37
C ILE A 388 14.89 -4.38 6.36
N ALA A 389 13.59 -4.21 6.64
CA ALA A 389 12.69 -3.39 5.84
C ALA A 389 13.16 -1.92 5.75
N HIS A 390 13.75 -1.40 6.82
CA HIS A 390 14.34 -0.06 6.89
C HIS A 390 15.46 0.11 5.86
N ALA A 391 16.29 -0.92 5.67
CA ALA A 391 17.39 -0.90 4.72
C ALA A 391 16.91 -0.64 3.28
N CYS A 392 15.65 -0.98 2.95
CA CYS A 392 15.08 -0.67 1.63
C CYS A 392 15.20 0.81 1.29
N ARG A 393 14.88 1.71 2.22
CA ARG A 393 14.90 3.15 1.99
C ARG A 393 16.33 3.66 1.75
N GLU A 394 17.30 3.11 2.46
CA GLU A 394 18.72 3.45 2.26
C GLU A 394 19.25 2.91 0.92
N GLU A 395 18.74 1.77 0.45
CA GLU A 395 19.12 1.17 -0.83
C GLU A 395 18.44 1.82 -2.04
N THR A 396 17.12 1.97 -2.00
CA THR A 396 16.26 2.49 -3.08
C THR A 396 14.91 2.93 -2.49
N PRO A 397 14.58 4.24 -2.48
CA PRO A 397 13.31 4.74 -1.96
C PRO A 397 12.08 4.11 -2.65
N PRO A 398 10.99 3.80 -1.93
CA PRO A 398 9.76 3.27 -2.54
C PRO A 398 9.19 4.18 -3.64
N LEU A 399 8.65 3.57 -4.72
CA LEU A 399 8.14 4.30 -5.90
C LEU A 399 6.96 5.23 -5.60
N ASP A 400 6.14 4.85 -4.62
CA ASP A 400 4.95 5.58 -4.17
C ASP A 400 5.28 6.71 -3.17
N GLY A 401 6.51 6.75 -2.66
CA GLY A 401 6.96 7.65 -1.61
C GLY A 401 6.66 7.16 -0.19
N SER A 402 6.35 5.88 -0.02
CA SER A 402 5.94 5.33 1.27
C SER A 402 7.00 5.31 2.39
N GLY A 403 6.44 5.23 3.59
CA GLY A 403 6.88 5.36 4.96
C GLY A 403 7.87 4.31 5.45
N PRO A 404 8.45 4.48 6.66
CA PRO A 404 9.03 3.36 7.37
C PRO A 404 7.91 2.39 7.72
N ALA A 405 8.16 1.10 7.45
CA ALA A 405 7.31 -0.03 7.81
C ALA A 405 8.19 -1.04 8.55
N ASP A 406 8.79 -0.58 9.64
CA ASP A 406 9.82 -1.31 10.36
C ASP A 406 9.23 -2.32 11.37
N TYR A 407 7.94 -2.19 11.65
CA TYR A 407 7.16 -3.09 12.50
C TYR A 407 5.99 -3.65 11.69
N LEU A 408 5.94 -4.96 11.51
CA LEU A 408 5.01 -5.61 10.59
C LEU A 408 4.00 -6.51 11.29
N ALA A 409 2.84 -6.68 10.63
CA ALA A 409 1.96 -7.79 10.86
C ALA A 409 2.34 -8.96 9.95
N GLU A 410 2.40 -10.18 10.49
CA GLU A 410 2.91 -11.37 9.81
C GLU A 410 2.37 -12.67 10.47
N PRO A 411 2.49 -13.85 9.82
CA PRO A 411 2.13 -15.11 10.48
C PRO A 411 3.09 -15.42 11.65
N ILE A 412 2.72 -16.43 12.45
CA ILE A 412 3.62 -16.99 13.46
C ILE A 412 4.65 -17.86 12.72
N ALA A 413 5.68 -17.20 12.21
CA ALA A 413 6.78 -17.83 11.49
C ALA A 413 7.78 -18.47 12.45
N VAL A 414 8.03 -19.77 12.28
CA VAL A 414 8.98 -20.54 13.08
C VAL A 414 9.96 -21.29 12.20
N VAL A 415 11.15 -21.54 12.75
CA VAL A 415 12.14 -22.41 12.13
C VAL A 415 11.73 -23.85 12.36
N GLN A 416 11.52 -24.60 11.29
CA GLN A 416 11.25 -26.03 11.39
C GLN A 416 12.57 -26.75 11.69
N THR A 417 12.60 -27.45 12.81
CA THR A 417 13.76 -28.22 13.29
C THR A 417 13.50 -29.71 13.12
N GLU A 418 14.27 -30.55 13.83
CA GLU A 418 14.09 -32.00 13.88
C GLU A 418 12.79 -32.46 14.58
N PHE A 419 12.11 -31.57 15.30
CA PHE A 419 10.82 -31.91 15.91
C PHE A 419 9.73 -32.18 14.87
N PRO A 420 8.83 -33.16 15.08
CA PRO A 420 7.64 -33.33 14.25
C PRO A 420 6.82 -32.05 14.14
N VAL A 421 6.27 -31.75 12.96
CA VAL A 421 5.55 -30.50 12.67
C VAL A 421 4.44 -30.21 13.69
N GLY A 422 3.67 -31.22 14.12
CA GLY A 422 2.62 -31.04 15.13
C GLY A 422 3.16 -30.51 16.46
N HIS A 423 4.25 -31.09 16.97
CA HIS A 423 4.90 -30.61 18.20
C HIS A 423 5.52 -29.22 18.03
N THR A 424 6.07 -28.92 16.84
CA THR A 424 6.55 -27.57 16.52
C THR A 424 5.40 -26.56 16.62
N VAL A 425 4.23 -26.90 16.07
CA VAL A 425 3.03 -26.06 16.07
C VAL A 425 2.50 -25.85 17.50
N GLU A 426 2.30 -26.92 18.27
CA GLU A 426 1.83 -26.85 19.66
C GLU A 426 2.71 -25.92 20.51
N ARG A 427 4.03 -26.15 20.48
CA ARG A 427 4.99 -25.34 21.25
C ARG A 427 5.02 -23.89 20.79
N ALA A 428 4.95 -23.65 19.49
CA ALA A 428 4.96 -22.30 18.95
C ALA A 428 3.71 -21.52 19.35
N LEU A 429 2.54 -22.17 19.36
CA LEU A 429 1.27 -21.53 19.73
C LEU A 429 1.13 -21.29 21.22
N GLU A 430 1.54 -22.25 22.04
CA GLU A 430 1.59 -22.04 23.49
C GLU A 430 2.51 -20.87 23.83
N ARG A 431 3.69 -20.82 23.21
CA ARG A 431 4.69 -19.78 23.47
C ARG A 431 4.30 -18.40 22.92
N ALA A 432 3.82 -18.33 21.68
CA ALA A 432 3.55 -17.05 21.03
C ALA A 432 2.19 -16.48 21.44
N ALA A 433 1.17 -17.33 21.54
CA ALA A 433 -0.23 -16.92 21.67
C ALA A 433 -0.89 -17.38 22.99
N GLY A 434 -0.19 -18.15 23.83
CA GLY A 434 -0.78 -18.75 25.03
C GLY A 434 -1.85 -19.80 24.73
N VAL A 435 -1.90 -20.32 23.50
CA VAL A 435 -2.90 -21.31 23.08
C VAL A 435 -2.40 -22.70 23.46
N PRO A 436 -3.01 -23.39 24.44
CA PRO A 436 -2.55 -24.71 24.85
C PRO A 436 -2.88 -25.74 23.78
N ALA A 437 -2.11 -26.84 23.73
CA ALA A 437 -2.35 -27.93 22.78
C ALA A 437 -3.80 -28.47 22.82
N ALA A 438 -4.43 -28.48 23.99
CA ALA A 438 -5.82 -28.92 24.16
C ALA A 438 -6.86 -28.01 23.46
N ALA A 439 -6.52 -26.75 23.17
CA ALA A 439 -7.38 -25.81 22.45
C ALA A 439 -7.22 -25.91 20.92
N ILE A 440 -6.31 -26.75 20.42
CA ILE A 440 -6.12 -26.99 18.99
C ILE A 440 -7.13 -28.04 18.54
N GLN A 441 -8.01 -27.67 17.61
CA GLN A 441 -9.08 -28.53 17.10
C GLN A 441 -8.61 -29.36 15.90
N ARG A 442 -7.86 -28.74 14.99
CA ARG A 442 -7.25 -29.41 13.83
C ARG A 442 -6.05 -28.66 13.30
N MET A 443 -5.16 -29.40 12.64
CA MET A 443 -4.06 -28.84 11.85
C MET A 443 -4.25 -29.26 10.40
N ILE A 444 -4.30 -28.29 9.49
CA ILE A 444 -4.51 -28.49 8.06
C ILE A 444 -3.26 -28.00 7.34
N PRO A 445 -2.53 -28.88 6.62
CA PRO A 445 -1.44 -28.47 5.77
C PRO A 445 -1.92 -27.38 4.80
N GLY A 446 -1.24 -26.23 4.83
CA GLY A 446 -1.52 -25.12 3.95
C GLY A 446 -0.81 -25.29 2.62
N THR A 447 -0.30 -24.20 2.07
CA THR A 447 0.40 -24.22 0.78
C THR A 447 1.91 -24.20 0.97
N THR A 448 2.63 -24.71 -0.03
CA THR A 448 4.08 -24.60 -0.15
C THR A 448 4.41 -23.69 -1.33
N TYR A 449 5.34 -22.75 -1.14
CA TYR A 449 5.76 -21.82 -2.18
C TYR A 449 7.13 -21.20 -1.88
N TYR A 450 7.68 -20.55 -2.90
CA TYR A 450 8.94 -19.82 -2.87
C TYR A 450 8.61 -18.32 -2.92
N PRO A 451 8.89 -17.53 -1.87
CA PRO A 451 8.44 -16.14 -1.83
C PRO A 451 9.04 -15.24 -2.92
N SER A 452 10.32 -15.48 -3.29
CA SER A 452 10.99 -14.82 -4.43
C SER A 452 12.09 -15.74 -5.01
N PRO A 453 11.72 -16.73 -5.83
CA PRO A 453 12.63 -17.82 -6.25
C PRO A 453 13.77 -17.37 -7.19
N GLY A 454 13.75 -16.13 -7.68
CA GLY A 454 14.77 -15.59 -8.58
C GLY A 454 16.07 -15.18 -7.89
N GLY A 455 16.08 -15.01 -6.56
CA GLY A 455 17.28 -14.64 -5.79
C GLY A 455 17.35 -15.25 -4.40
N ILE A 456 16.34 -16.02 -4.00
CA ILE A 456 16.24 -16.58 -2.67
C ILE A 456 16.00 -18.08 -2.76
N LEU A 457 16.84 -18.85 -2.07
CA LEU A 457 16.66 -20.28 -1.82
C LEU A 457 15.87 -20.46 -0.52
N GLU A 458 14.57 -20.16 -0.57
CA GLU A 458 13.64 -20.25 0.56
C GLU A 458 12.36 -20.96 0.12
N GLU A 459 12.01 -22.03 0.83
CA GLU A 459 10.70 -22.67 0.76
C GLU A 459 9.93 -22.32 2.05
N VAL A 460 8.75 -21.75 1.84
CA VAL A 460 7.79 -21.50 2.90
C VAL A 460 6.71 -22.56 2.83
N ARG A 461 6.48 -23.23 3.95
CA ARG A 461 5.34 -24.13 4.15
C ARG A 461 4.41 -23.48 5.15
N SER A 462 3.10 -23.55 4.93
CA SER A 462 2.14 -23.10 5.93
C SER A 462 1.35 -24.23 6.57
N MET A 463 0.88 -23.98 7.78
CA MET A 463 -0.04 -24.82 8.53
C MET A 463 -1.18 -23.94 9.01
N LEU A 464 -2.41 -24.23 8.55
CA LEU A 464 -3.61 -23.61 9.07
C LEU A 464 -4.02 -24.38 10.32
N VAL A 465 -4.16 -23.71 11.45
CA VAL A 465 -4.45 -24.36 12.73
C VAL A 465 -5.78 -23.85 13.27
N GLU A 466 -6.81 -24.68 13.25
CA GLU A 466 -8.07 -24.30 13.87
C GLU A 466 -7.94 -24.42 15.39
N VAL A 467 -8.27 -23.34 16.09
CA VAL A 467 -8.22 -23.25 17.54
C VAL A 467 -9.60 -22.88 18.10
N GLU A 468 -9.82 -23.12 19.39
CA GLU A 468 -11.00 -22.61 20.07
C GLU A 468 -11.08 -21.07 19.95
N PRO A 469 -12.29 -20.49 19.76
CA PRO A 469 -12.45 -19.05 19.60
C PRO A 469 -11.81 -18.25 20.73
N THR A 470 -10.76 -17.50 20.38
CA THR A 470 -9.93 -16.78 21.36
C THR A 470 -9.58 -15.39 20.81
N PHE A 471 -10.13 -14.35 21.43
CA PHE A 471 -9.83 -12.95 21.09
C PHE A 471 -8.61 -12.45 21.88
N VAL A 472 -7.47 -13.11 21.68
CA VAL A 472 -6.22 -12.74 22.35
C VAL A 472 -5.71 -11.39 21.82
N ASN A 473 -5.22 -10.56 22.73
CA ASN A 473 -4.38 -9.40 22.46
C ASN A 473 -3.26 -9.38 23.51
N ALA A 474 -2.20 -10.14 23.26
CA ALA A 474 -1.13 -10.36 24.24
C ALA A 474 0.26 -10.13 23.63
N PRO A 475 1.23 -9.62 24.40
CA PRO A 475 2.61 -9.57 23.96
C PRO A 475 3.13 -10.98 23.69
N SER A 476 3.91 -11.12 22.63
CA SER A 476 4.60 -12.35 22.32
C SER A 476 5.87 -12.49 23.17
N ASP A 477 6.25 -13.72 23.47
CA ASP A 477 7.53 -14.08 24.07
C ASP A 477 8.72 -13.41 23.38
N ASN A 478 9.74 -13.03 24.15
CA ASN A 478 10.92 -12.36 23.61
C ASN A 478 11.77 -13.29 22.73
N VAL A 479 11.54 -13.26 21.41
CA VAL A 479 12.23 -14.04 20.38
C VAL A 479 12.90 -13.17 19.31
N SER A 480 12.58 -11.87 19.25
CA SER A 480 13.10 -10.95 18.25
C SER A 480 14.52 -10.48 18.56
N GLY A 481 14.94 -10.47 19.83
CA GLY A 481 16.18 -9.85 20.27
C GLY A 481 16.16 -8.32 20.23
N PHE A 482 14.98 -7.72 20.09
CA PHE A 482 14.71 -6.28 20.19
C PHE A 482 13.83 -6.00 21.43
N GLY A 483 13.46 -4.74 21.67
CA GLY A 483 12.64 -4.30 22.80
C GLY A 483 11.20 -4.82 22.78
N THR A 484 10.76 -5.43 21.67
CA THR A 484 9.48 -6.14 21.56
C THR A 484 9.59 -7.33 20.62
N SER A 485 8.75 -8.35 20.83
CA SER A 485 8.52 -9.43 19.86
C SER A 485 7.11 -9.34 19.25
N GLY A 486 6.54 -8.14 19.24
CA GLY A 486 5.20 -7.88 18.77
C GLY A 486 4.13 -8.46 19.71
N ARG A 487 2.91 -8.56 19.19
CA ARG A 487 1.74 -9.04 19.90
C ARG A 487 0.93 -9.99 19.05
N ILE A 488 0.33 -11.01 19.65
CA ILE A 488 -0.66 -11.83 18.96
C ILE A 488 -2.02 -11.16 19.11
N ARG A 489 -2.67 -10.89 17.98
CA ARG A 489 -4.01 -10.31 17.89
C ARG A 489 -4.93 -11.20 17.05
N ALA A 490 -6.17 -11.35 17.48
CA ALA A 490 -7.23 -11.91 16.65
C ALA A 490 -7.76 -10.85 15.69
N ILE A 491 -7.52 -11.04 14.38
CA ILE A 491 -7.89 -10.08 13.34
C ILE A 491 -8.84 -10.77 12.35
N GLU A 492 -9.92 -10.09 11.96
CA GLU A 492 -10.85 -10.59 10.95
C GLU A 492 -10.11 -10.83 9.63
N ALA A 493 -10.30 -12.00 9.02
CA ALA A 493 -9.53 -12.41 7.85
C ALA A 493 -9.68 -11.44 6.66
N ARG A 494 -10.90 -10.92 6.39
CA ARG A 494 -11.08 -9.96 5.29
C ARG A 494 -10.47 -8.60 5.62
N GLN A 495 -10.32 -8.26 6.91
CA GLN A 495 -9.60 -7.05 7.32
C GLN A 495 -8.12 -7.12 6.96
N LEU A 496 -7.49 -8.29 7.12
CA LEU A 496 -6.10 -8.48 6.68
C LEU A 496 -5.96 -8.29 5.16
N LEU A 497 -6.92 -8.78 4.37
CA LEU A 497 -6.91 -8.55 2.92
C LEU A 497 -7.11 -7.07 2.56
N ARG A 498 -8.04 -6.38 3.22
CA ARG A 498 -8.23 -4.93 3.03
C ARG A 498 -6.95 -4.16 3.36
N ALA A 499 -6.27 -4.50 4.46
CA ALA A 499 -4.99 -3.91 4.82
C ALA A 499 -3.92 -4.13 3.75
N ALA A 500 -3.82 -5.34 3.17
CA ALA A 500 -2.86 -5.62 2.10
C ALA A 500 -3.12 -4.78 0.84
N GLN A 501 -4.40 -4.58 0.49
CA GLN A 501 -4.82 -3.78 -0.67
C GLN A 501 -4.40 -2.31 -0.58
N VAL A 502 -4.23 -1.77 0.62
CA VAL A 502 -3.88 -0.35 0.83
C VAL A 502 -2.45 -0.16 1.36
N GLY A 503 -1.65 -1.25 1.45
CA GLY A 503 -0.28 -1.21 1.94
C GLY A 503 -0.13 -1.26 3.47
N GLY A 504 -1.22 -1.47 4.21
CA GLY A 504 -1.23 -1.66 5.67
C GLY A 504 -0.81 -3.06 6.13
N LEU A 505 -0.72 -4.03 5.22
CA LEU A 505 -0.16 -5.36 5.48
C LEU A 505 0.89 -5.69 4.41
N PRO A 506 2.15 -5.24 4.59
CA PRO A 506 3.17 -5.46 3.57
C PRO A 506 3.76 -6.87 3.60
N ASP A 507 3.49 -7.72 4.59
CA ASP A 507 3.96 -9.12 4.58
C ASP A 507 3.10 -9.97 3.63
N ALA A 508 3.67 -10.39 2.50
CA ALA A 508 2.95 -11.19 1.51
C ALA A 508 2.55 -12.58 2.04
N ARG A 509 3.28 -13.11 3.01
CA ARG A 509 3.06 -14.47 3.51
C ARG A 509 1.78 -14.54 4.32
N LEU A 510 1.48 -13.53 5.14
CA LEU A 510 0.19 -13.44 5.82
C LEU A 510 -0.95 -13.31 4.81
N GLU A 511 -0.82 -12.40 3.83
CA GLU A 511 -1.83 -12.18 2.79
C GLU A 511 -2.18 -13.48 2.03
N LEU A 512 -1.16 -14.20 1.54
CA LEU A 512 -1.34 -15.45 0.80
C LEU A 512 -2.05 -16.52 1.63
N ASN A 513 -1.70 -16.63 2.91
CA ASN A 513 -2.32 -17.60 3.81
C ASN A 513 -3.78 -17.23 4.14
N VAL A 514 -4.10 -15.95 4.24
CA VAL A 514 -5.48 -15.48 4.45
C VAL A 514 -6.35 -15.77 3.22
N TYR A 515 -5.84 -15.52 2.02
CA TYR A 515 -6.53 -15.92 0.80
C TYR A 515 -6.77 -17.43 0.74
N ASP A 516 -5.76 -18.23 1.08
CA ASP A 516 -5.90 -19.68 1.10
C ASP A 516 -6.93 -20.16 2.13
N LEU A 517 -6.90 -19.59 3.34
CA LEU A 517 -7.88 -19.87 4.39
C LEU A 517 -9.31 -19.61 3.89
N LEU A 518 -9.59 -18.39 3.42
CA LEU A 518 -10.93 -18.04 2.96
C LEU A 518 -11.41 -18.92 1.81
N ALA A 519 -10.54 -19.18 0.82
CA ALA A 519 -10.87 -20.01 -0.32
C ALA A 519 -11.13 -21.48 0.05
N ARG A 520 -10.38 -22.06 1.00
CA ARG A 520 -10.61 -23.43 1.48
C ARG A 520 -11.96 -23.60 2.17
N PHE A 521 -12.41 -22.57 2.88
CA PHE A 521 -13.69 -22.57 3.59
C PHE A 521 -14.85 -21.98 2.77
N GLY A 522 -14.63 -21.67 1.48
CA GLY A 522 -15.67 -21.11 0.61
C GLY A 522 -16.18 -19.75 1.08
N LEU A 523 -15.37 -19.01 1.84
CA LEU A 523 -15.72 -17.68 2.34
C LEU A 523 -15.35 -16.60 1.31
N PRO A 524 -16.19 -15.56 1.13
CA PRO A 524 -15.87 -14.47 0.22
C PRO A 524 -14.69 -13.65 0.75
N PHE A 525 -13.88 -13.13 -0.17
CA PHE A 525 -12.72 -12.28 0.15
C PHE A 525 -13.12 -10.88 0.61
N GLY A 526 -14.37 -10.48 0.34
CA GLY A 526 -14.88 -9.13 0.57
C GLY A 526 -14.79 -8.26 -0.68
N PRO A 527 -15.08 -6.96 -0.56
CA PRO A 527 -14.93 -6.01 -1.66
C PRO A 527 -13.45 -5.64 -1.87
N TRP A 528 -13.09 -5.39 -3.12
CA TRP A 528 -11.81 -4.76 -3.49
C TRP A 528 -11.88 -3.25 -3.24
N ILE A 529 -10.84 -2.70 -2.60
CA ILE A 529 -10.73 -1.27 -2.25
C ILE A 529 -9.79 -0.51 -3.20
N GLY A 530 -8.90 -1.23 -3.88
CA GLY A 530 -7.98 -0.65 -4.85
C GLY A 530 -8.66 -0.17 -6.12
N ASP A 531 -7.86 0.27 -7.08
CA ASP A 531 -8.33 0.82 -8.34
C ASP A 531 -9.06 -0.22 -9.20
N ASP A 532 -10.06 0.25 -9.95
CA ASP A 532 -10.74 -0.53 -10.97
C ASP A 532 -9.78 -0.86 -12.13
N ILE A 533 -9.78 -2.12 -12.55
CA ILE A 533 -9.04 -2.57 -13.72
C ILE A 533 -9.93 -2.36 -14.96
N PRO A 534 -9.53 -1.52 -15.95
CA PRO A 534 -10.35 -1.18 -17.10
C PRO A 534 -10.38 -2.30 -18.16
N LEU A 535 -10.81 -3.50 -17.77
CA LEU A 535 -10.96 -4.64 -18.67
C LEU A 535 -12.35 -4.58 -19.31
N ALA A 536 -12.54 -3.78 -20.37
CA ALA A 536 -13.83 -3.63 -21.06
C ALA A 536 -14.44 -4.98 -21.45
N SER A 537 -15.74 -5.19 -21.18
CA SER A 537 -16.48 -6.40 -21.58
C SER A 537 -16.73 -6.43 -23.08
N ALA A 538 -16.46 -7.58 -23.73
CA ALA A 538 -16.86 -7.80 -25.12
C ALA A 538 -18.41 -7.72 -25.20
N GLY A 539 -18.95 -6.61 -25.74
CA GLY A 539 -20.38 -6.47 -26.06
C GLY A 539 -21.20 -5.47 -25.24
N ALA A 540 -20.64 -4.72 -24.28
CA ALA A 540 -21.37 -3.61 -23.67
C ALA A 540 -21.37 -2.40 -24.61
N GLY A 541 -22.42 -2.29 -25.41
CA GLY A 541 -22.69 -1.09 -26.20
C GLY A 541 -22.70 0.16 -25.31
N ARG A 542 -22.14 1.26 -25.82
CA ARG A 542 -22.17 2.58 -25.19
C ARG A 542 -23.63 3.01 -24.95
N SER A 543 -24.15 2.83 -23.73
CA SER A 543 -25.29 3.62 -23.23
C SER A 543 -24.72 4.82 -22.46
N GLY A 544 -24.86 6.00 -23.05
CA GLY A 544 -24.06 7.18 -22.74
C GLY A 544 -24.38 7.93 -21.44
N SER A 545 -23.43 8.78 -21.03
CA SER A 545 -23.58 10.24 -21.08
C SER A 545 -22.22 10.93 -20.89
N GLY A 546 -21.95 11.98 -21.67
CA GLY A 546 -20.82 12.90 -21.45
C GLY A 546 -19.58 12.66 -22.31
N ALA A 547 -19.65 13.01 -23.59
CA ALA A 547 -18.47 13.11 -24.45
C ALA A 547 -17.57 14.27 -24.00
N ALA A 548 -16.36 13.96 -23.58
CA ALA A 548 -15.19 14.83 -23.67
C ALA A 548 -14.01 13.94 -24.05
N ALA A 549 -13.24 14.36 -25.06
CA ALA A 549 -12.13 13.61 -25.62
C ALA A 549 -11.12 13.22 -24.53
N VAL A 550 -11.01 11.92 -24.24
CA VAL A 550 -10.00 11.32 -23.36
C VAL A 550 -8.95 10.67 -24.25
N GLY A 551 -7.67 10.95 -24.00
CA GLY A 551 -6.56 10.51 -24.85
C GLY A 551 -6.32 9.00 -24.84
N ASP A 552 -5.94 8.48 -26.01
CA ASP A 552 -5.19 7.25 -26.40
C ASP A 552 -5.27 5.92 -25.60
N ASN A 553 -5.99 5.80 -24.48
CA ASN A 553 -5.97 4.62 -23.61
C ASN A 553 -7.23 3.73 -23.69
N ASP A 554 -8.10 3.94 -24.67
CA ASP A 554 -9.34 3.17 -24.90
C ASP A 554 -9.14 2.01 -25.91
N GLU A 555 -7.94 1.41 -25.96
CA GLU A 555 -7.71 0.20 -26.77
C GLU A 555 -8.39 -1.02 -26.10
N ALA A 556 -9.19 -1.75 -26.87
CA ALA A 556 -9.88 -2.94 -26.39
C ALA A 556 -8.87 -4.02 -25.94
N ALA A 557 -9.21 -4.75 -24.87
CA ALA A 557 -8.41 -5.87 -24.40
C ALA A 557 -8.22 -6.91 -25.50
N ALA A 558 -6.99 -7.40 -25.66
CA ALA A 558 -6.64 -8.41 -26.64
C ALA A 558 -7.41 -9.71 -26.37
N VAL A 559 -7.85 -10.36 -27.46
CA VAL A 559 -8.46 -11.69 -27.43
C VAL A 559 -7.39 -12.72 -27.78
N VAL A 560 -7.10 -13.64 -26.86
CA VAL A 560 -6.02 -14.64 -26.95
C VAL A 560 -6.54 -16.03 -26.61
N GLN A 561 -5.94 -17.10 -27.16
CA GLN A 561 -6.43 -18.44 -26.89
C GLN A 561 -6.07 -18.89 -25.47
N PRO A 562 -7.02 -19.45 -24.72
CA PRO A 562 -6.75 -19.96 -23.39
C PRO A 562 -5.92 -21.25 -23.44
N THR A 563 -5.02 -21.40 -22.48
CA THR A 563 -4.33 -22.64 -22.13
C THR A 563 -4.77 -23.05 -20.74
N SER A 564 -5.19 -24.31 -20.56
CA SER A 564 -5.61 -24.77 -19.22
C SER A 564 -4.40 -24.88 -18.29
N LEU A 565 -4.62 -24.63 -16.99
CA LEU A 565 -3.60 -24.82 -15.97
C LEU A 565 -3.14 -26.29 -15.95
N GLY A 566 -4.07 -27.23 -16.13
CA GLY A 566 -3.76 -28.66 -16.18
C GLY A 566 -2.76 -29.03 -17.29
N ALA A 567 -2.86 -28.40 -18.46
CA ALA A 567 -1.91 -28.63 -19.56
C ALA A 567 -0.50 -28.12 -19.19
N LEU A 568 -0.40 -26.96 -18.55
CA LEU A 568 0.87 -26.43 -18.07
C LEU A 568 1.46 -27.29 -16.95
N LEU A 569 0.64 -27.79 -16.03
CA LEU A 569 1.11 -28.67 -14.96
C LEU A 569 1.56 -30.05 -15.48
N ALA A 570 1.03 -30.50 -16.62
CA ALA A 570 1.39 -31.76 -17.25
C ALA A 570 2.63 -31.67 -18.17
N ARG A 571 3.25 -30.49 -18.28
CA ARG A 571 4.45 -30.30 -19.12
C ARG A 571 5.62 -31.17 -18.66
N PRO A 572 6.53 -31.59 -19.55
CA PRO A 572 7.68 -32.40 -19.18
C PRO A 572 8.55 -31.71 -18.13
N SER A 573 9.02 -32.48 -17.14
CA SER A 573 9.96 -31.96 -16.16
C SER A 573 11.33 -31.68 -16.76
N ARG A 574 11.96 -30.60 -16.30
CA ARG A 574 13.25 -30.10 -16.75
C ARG A 574 14.25 -30.08 -15.60
N ARG A 575 15.53 -30.31 -15.91
CA ARG A 575 16.63 -30.13 -14.95
C ARG A 575 17.76 -29.35 -15.61
N ARG A 576 17.67 -28.03 -15.48
CA ARG A 576 18.52 -27.08 -16.20
C ARG A 576 19.78 -26.64 -15.45
N PHE A 577 19.81 -26.75 -14.12
CA PHE A 577 20.86 -26.12 -13.30
C PHE A 577 21.86 -27.11 -12.70
N SER A 578 23.12 -26.68 -12.59
CA SER A 578 24.15 -27.33 -11.77
C SER A 578 24.76 -26.36 -10.79
N ARG A 579 25.03 -26.82 -9.57
CA ARG A 579 25.85 -26.05 -8.61
C ARG A 579 27.26 -25.85 -9.16
N VAL A 580 27.79 -24.66 -8.95
CA VAL A 580 29.15 -24.26 -9.31
C VAL A 580 29.81 -23.51 -8.15
N ASP A 581 31.13 -23.39 -8.18
CA ASP A 581 31.87 -22.63 -7.19
C ASP A 581 31.70 -21.12 -7.37
N ARG A 582 31.95 -20.38 -6.29
CA ARG A 582 31.88 -18.91 -6.26
C ARG A 582 32.69 -18.22 -7.36
N SER A 583 33.80 -18.83 -7.79
CA SER A 583 34.66 -18.29 -8.86
C SER A 583 33.95 -18.17 -10.21
N ALA A 584 32.85 -18.89 -10.43
CA ALA A 584 32.05 -18.80 -11.65
C ALA A 584 31.01 -17.67 -11.60
N SER A 585 30.73 -17.11 -10.42
CA SER A 585 29.69 -16.09 -10.26
C SER A 585 30.21 -14.69 -10.55
N ALA A 586 29.39 -13.90 -11.25
CA ALA A 586 29.57 -12.46 -11.41
C ALA A 586 29.19 -11.68 -10.14
N GLY A 587 28.76 -12.36 -9.07
CA GLY A 587 28.26 -11.80 -7.82
C GLY A 587 27.05 -10.90 -8.03
N PHE A 588 25.95 -11.41 -8.55
CA PHE A 588 24.72 -10.63 -8.66
C PHE A 588 24.18 -10.23 -7.27
N LEU A 589 24.26 -11.14 -6.29
CA LEU A 589 23.81 -10.89 -4.92
C LEU A 589 25.00 -10.62 -3.97
N GLU A 590 24.75 -9.77 -2.99
CA GLU A 590 25.66 -9.44 -1.90
C GLU A 590 24.95 -9.66 -0.56
N VAL A 591 25.59 -10.41 0.34
CA VAL A 591 25.20 -10.44 1.75
C VAL A 591 25.81 -9.23 2.43
N ARG A 592 24.95 -8.35 2.94
CA ARG A 592 25.33 -7.22 3.78
C ARG A 592 25.04 -7.53 5.23
N ARG A 593 25.69 -6.78 6.10
CA ARG A 593 25.48 -6.85 7.54
C ARG A 593 25.43 -5.44 8.11
N ALA A 594 24.44 -5.20 8.96
CA ALA A 594 24.30 -3.94 9.68
C ALA A 594 23.93 -4.20 11.14
N ARG A 595 24.36 -3.30 12.02
CA ARG A 595 23.87 -3.21 13.39
C ARG A 595 22.63 -2.30 13.40
N PHE A 596 21.48 -2.89 13.65
CA PHE A 596 20.20 -2.19 13.74
C PHE A 596 19.98 -1.77 15.18
N GLU A 597 19.92 -0.46 15.42
CA GLU A 597 19.62 0.13 16.71
C GLU A 597 18.14 0.51 16.76
N GLU A 598 17.40 -0.08 17.70
CA GLU A 598 16.03 0.31 18.01
C GLU A 598 16.07 1.52 18.96
N LEU A 599 15.32 2.56 18.63
CA LEU A 599 15.34 3.85 19.31
C LEU A 599 14.04 4.11 20.05
N SER A 600 14.12 4.62 21.29
CA SER A 600 12.98 5.18 22.03
C SER A 600 12.53 6.51 21.43
N ALA A 601 11.39 7.04 21.90
CA ALA A 601 10.92 8.38 21.55
C ALA A 601 11.91 9.50 21.90
N ALA A 602 12.78 9.29 22.89
CA ALA A 602 13.84 10.23 23.28
C ALA A 602 15.12 10.10 22.42
N GLY A 603 15.19 9.08 21.56
CA GLY A 603 16.37 8.78 20.73
C GLY A 603 17.40 7.87 21.41
N ASP A 604 17.10 7.34 22.59
CA ASP A 604 17.95 6.38 23.29
C ASP A 604 17.89 5.01 22.61
N VAL A 605 19.02 4.30 22.56
CA VAL A 605 19.07 2.93 22.04
C VAL A 605 18.48 1.98 23.08
N VAL A 606 17.32 1.39 22.80
CA VAL A 606 16.64 0.45 23.71
C VAL A 606 17.07 -0.99 23.48
N ALA A 607 17.42 -1.32 22.24
CA ALA A 607 17.98 -2.61 21.86
C ALA A 607 18.82 -2.44 20.59
N ALA A 608 19.76 -3.35 20.36
CA ALA A 608 20.51 -3.38 19.12
C ALA A 608 20.89 -4.80 18.75
N ARG A 609 20.80 -5.11 17.45
CA ARG A 609 21.16 -6.43 16.93
C ARG A 609 21.86 -6.28 15.60
N GLU A 610 22.89 -7.09 15.38
CA GLU A 610 23.45 -7.26 14.05
C GLU A 610 22.62 -8.28 13.26
N LEU A 611 22.24 -7.93 12.04
CA LEU A 611 21.55 -8.83 11.12
C LEU A 611 22.26 -8.84 9.78
N GLU A 612 22.21 -10.00 9.13
CA GLU A 612 22.58 -10.16 7.74
C GLU A 612 21.34 -10.05 6.85
N TYR A 613 21.48 -9.42 5.70
CA TYR A 613 20.44 -9.29 4.69
C TYR A 613 21.06 -9.32 3.29
N VAL A 614 20.25 -9.70 2.29
CA VAL A 614 20.72 -9.81 0.90
C VAL A 614 20.18 -8.69 0.02
N VAL A 615 21.05 -8.10 -0.79
CA VAL A 615 20.70 -7.10 -1.81
C VAL A 615 21.33 -7.45 -3.16
N PRO A 616 20.71 -7.05 -4.28
CA PRO A 616 21.37 -7.11 -5.58
C PRO A 616 22.44 -6.01 -5.69
N ARG A 617 23.58 -6.33 -6.32
CA ARG A 617 24.64 -5.35 -6.62
C ARG A 617 24.30 -4.43 -7.80
N PRO A 618 23.93 -4.96 -9.00
CA PRO A 618 23.74 -4.10 -10.17
C PRO A 618 22.38 -3.39 -10.21
N LEU A 619 21.40 -3.85 -9.42
CA LEU A 619 20.02 -3.34 -9.40
C LEU A 619 19.65 -2.81 -8.01
N GLY A 620 18.47 -2.19 -7.91
CA GLY A 620 17.91 -1.71 -6.65
C GLY A 620 17.14 -2.79 -5.87
N ALA A 621 16.60 -2.40 -4.72
CA ALA A 621 15.77 -3.27 -3.87
C ALA A 621 14.30 -3.33 -4.32
N LEU A 622 13.94 -2.64 -5.40
CA LEU A 622 12.56 -2.57 -5.90
C LEU A 622 12.34 -3.60 -7.01
N THR A 623 11.18 -4.26 -6.95
CA THR A 623 10.71 -5.20 -7.97
C THR A 623 9.34 -4.77 -8.44
N VAL A 624 9.05 -4.88 -9.74
CA VAL A 624 7.68 -4.82 -10.25
C VAL A 624 7.23 -6.21 -10.63
N ALA A 625 6.12 -6.68 -10.06
CA ALA A 625 5.45 -7.92 -10.44
C ALA A 625 4.17 -7.60 -11.22
N THR A 626 3.95 -8.28 -12.34
CA THR A 626 2.85 -7.90 -13.26
C THR A 626 1.72 -8.91 -13.32
N ALA A 627 0.48 -8.42 -13.32
CA ALA A 627 -0.69 -9.17 -13.76
C ALA A 627 -1.01 -8.78 -15.21
N LEU A 628 -0.72 -9.66 -16.16
CA LEU A 628 -0.97 -9.42 -17.59
C LEU A 628 -2.35 -9.97 -17.96
N LEU A 629 -3.32 -9.08 -18.17
CA LEU A 629 -4.73 -9.44 -18.31
C LEU A 629 -5.19 -9.33 -19.76
N ALA A 630 -5.81 -10.40 -20.25
CA ALA A 630 -6.40 -10.50 -21.57
C ALA A 630 -7.78 -11.19 -21.51
N ARG A 631 -8.45 -11.33 -22.66
CA ARG A 631 -9.71 -12.07 -22.77
C ARG A 631 -9.56 -13.30 -23.64
N SER A 632 -10.33 -14.34 -23.33
CA SER A 632 -10.53 -15.46 -24.25
C SER A 632 -11.56 -15.10 -25.34
N PRO A 633 -11.68 -15.89 -26.42
CA PRO A 633 -12.79 -15.77 -27.37
C PRO A 633 -14.18 -15.96 -26.72
N SER A 634 -14.26 -16.70 -25.61
CA SER A 634 -15.49 -16.87 -24.80
C SER A 634 -15.76 -15.68 -23.86
N GLY A 635 -14.84 -14.71 -23.77
CA GLY A 635 -14.97 -13.52 -22.93
C GLY A 635 -14.44 -13.70 -21.49
N GLU A 636 -13.93 -14.88 -21.14
CA GLU A 636 -13.31 -15.16 -19.84
C GLU A 636 -12.03 -14.34 -19.66
N VAL A 637 -11.70 -14.01 -18.40
CA VAL A 637 -10.48 -13.30 -18.06
C VAL A 637 -9.32 -14.28 -17.99
N LEU A 638 -8.26 -13.97 -18.74
CA LEU A 638 -7.03 -14.74 -18.77
C LEU A 638 -5.88 -13.95 -18.14
N LEU A 639 -4.96 -14.65 -17.47
CA LEU A 639 -3.70 -14.13 -16.98
C LEU A 639 -2.56 -14.71 -17.83
N GLY A 640 -1.66 -13.84 -18.31
CA GLY A 640 -0.42 -14.25 -18.94
C GLY A 640 0.56 -14.80 -17.92
N VAL A 641 0.94 -16.07 -18.06
CA VAL A 641 1.87 -16.80 -17.20
C VAL A 641 3.08 -17.21 -18.01
N ASP A 642 4.27 -17.08 -17.41
CA ASP A 642 5.53 -17.49 -18.02
C ASP A 642 5.95 -18.86 -17.47
N ASP A 643 6.34 -19.76 -18.37
CA ASP A 643 6.93 -21.06 -18.01
C ASP A 643 8.45 -20.93 -17.99
N ASP A 644 9.00 -20.68 -16.81
CA ASP A 644 10.41 -20.43 -16.59
C ASP A 644 11.14 -21.67 -16.02
N ASP A 645 12.45 -21.57 -15.90
CA ASP A 645 13.30 -22.48 -15.15
C ASP A 645 14.05 -21.69 -14.07
N LEU A 646 13.88 -22.05 -12.79
CA LEU A 646 14.62 -21.42 -11.70
C LEU A 646 15.41 -22.42 -10.85
N PRO A 647 16.63 -22.05 -10.41
CA PRO A 647 17.46 -22.94 -9.59
C PRO A 647 16.87 -23.20 -8.20
N ALA A 648 16.09 -22.25 -7.66
CA ALA A 648 15.37 -22.43 -6.40
C ALA A 648 14.32 -23.54 -6.53
N ALA A 649 13.51 -23.53 -7.61
CA ALA A 649 12.55 -24.58 -7.88
C ALA A 649 13.23 -25.95 -7.98
N GLN A 650 14.31 -26.05 -8.77
CA GLN A 650 15.06 -27.30 -8.91
C GLN A 650 15.62 -27.83 -7.59
N SER A 651 16.03 -26.93 -6.69
CA SER A 651 16.63 -27.31 -5.42
C SER A 651 15.60 -27.92 -4.45
N PHE A 652 14.33 -27.50 -4.52
CA PHE A 652 13.28 -27.98 -3.62
C PHE A 652 12.43 -29.10 -4.22
N SER A 653 12.01 -28.98 -5.49
CA SER A 653 11.16 -29.97 -6.16
C SER A 653 11.94 -31.06 -6.89
N GLY A 654 13.23 -30.84 -7.13
CA GLY A 654 14.08 -31.68 -7.99
C GLY A 654 14.09 -31.26 -9.46
N ASN A 655 13.13 -30.42 -9.91
CA ASN A 655 12.99 -29.99 -11.30
C ASN A 655 12.91 -28.46 -11.42
N SER A 656 13.44 -27.90 -12.51
CA SER A 656 13.61 -26.46 -12.66
C SER A 656 12.36 -25.72 -13.10
N GLU A 657 11.41 -26.40 -13.78
CA GLU A 657 10.24 -25.78 -14.34
C GLU A 657 9.36 -25.12 -13.28
N ILE A 658 8.98 -23.87 -13.53
CA ILE A 658 8.13 -23.10 -12.63
C ILE A 658 7.27 -22.12 -13.42
N LEU A 659 5.99 -22.03 -13.05
CA LEU A 659 5.11 -21.00 -13.58
C LEU A 659 5.31 -19.73 -12.76
N VAL A 660 5.63 -18.62 -13.43
CA VAL A 660 5.91 -17.32 -12.79
C VAL A 660 5.06 -16.22 -13.41
N ALA A 661 4.85 -15.15 -12.65
CA ALA A 661 4.40 -13.89 -13.23
C ALA A 661 5.61 -13.13 -13.78
N PRO A 662 5.52 -12.49 -14.95
CA PRO A 662 6.57 -11.60 -15.42
C PRO A 662 6.86 -10.51 -14.37
N ALA A 663 8.10 -10.50 -13.89
CA ALA A 663 8.55 -9.63 -12.82
C ALA A 663 10.00 -9.20 -13.06
N TRP A 664 10.31 -7.95 -12.70
CA TRP A 664 11.63 -7.38 -12.92
C TRP A 664 12.09 -6.58 -11.70
N ARG A 665 13.33 -6.83 -11.26
CA ARG A 665 14.05 -5.91 -10.38
C ARG A 665 14.42 -4.65 -11.16
N LEU A 666 14.22 -3.49 -10.54
CA LEU A 666 14.43 -2.20 -11.19
C LEU A 666 15.90 -1.75 -11.11
N PRO A 667 16.41 -1.07 -12.15
CA PRO A 667 17.64 -0.28 -12.04
C PRO A 667 17.53 0.78 -10.94
N ARG A 668 18.65 1.11 -10.28
CA ARG A 668 18.68 2.15 -9.23
C ARG A 668 18.31 3.55 -9.74
N SER A 669 18.38 3.78 -11.05
CA SER A 669 17.96 5.02 -11.71
C SER A 669 16.45 5.20 -11.73
N GLU A 670 15.67 4.13 -11.62
CA GLU A 670 14.21 4.17 -11.72
C GLU A 670 13.58 4.51 -10.36
N GLY A 671 13.64 5.79 -9.99
CA GLY A 671 13.16 6.27 -8.69
C GLY A 671 11.69 6.71 -8.63
N THR A 672 10.91 6.55 -9.70
CA THR A 672 9.51 6.99 -9.74
C THR A 672 8.61 5.93 -10.36
N LEU A 673 7.33 5.89 -9.96
CA LEU A 673 6.35 4.96 -10.51
C LEU A 673 6.22 5.06 -12.04
N ALA A 674 6.24 6.28 -12.58
CA ALA A 674 6.16 6.50 -14.03
C ALA A 674 7.38 5.94 -14.79
N ALA A 675 8.58 6.09 -14.22
CA ALA A 675 9.80 5.57 -14.82
C ALA A 675 9.85 4.03 -14.74
N ALA A 676 9.43 3.47 -13.60
CA ALA A 676 9.26 2.03 -13.43
C ALA A 676 8.23 1.45 -14.42
N GLU A 677 7.08 2.10 -14.61
CA GLU A 677 6.07 1.69 -15.58
C GLU A 677 6.64 1.73 -17.01
N ALA A 678 7.34 2.79 -17.39
CA ALA A 678 7.97 2.91 -18.71
C ALA A 678 9.02 1.80 -18.94
N PHE A 679 9.85 1.51 -17.93
CA PHE A 679 10.80 0.40 -17.95
C PHE A 679 10.08 -0.94 -18.17
N VAL A 680 9.03 -1.22 -17.40
CA VAL A 680 8.27 -2.49 -17.51
C VAL A 680 7.57 -2.62 -18.85
N ARG A 681 6.99 -1.54 -19.40
CA ARG A 681 6.40 -1.54 -20.75
C ARG A 681 7.43 -1.91 -21.81
N LEU A 682 8.63 -1.34 -21.73
CA LEU A 682 9.72 -1.68 -22.64
C LEU A 682 10.11 -3.15 -22.49
N ARG A 683 10.23 -3.67 -21.27
CA ARG A 683 10.53 -5.08 -21.02
C ARG A 683 9.44 -6.02 -21.53
N LEU A 684 8.17 -5.69 -21.35
CA LEU A 684 7.05 -6.47 -21.88
C LEU A 684 7.09 -6.57 -23.41
N GLN A 685 7.40 -5.46 -24.08
CA GLN A 685 7.55 -5.44 -25.54
C GLN A 685 8.78 -6.23 -26.02
N VAL A 686 9.92 -6.10 -25.33
CA VAL A 686 11.18 -6.76 -25.72
C VAL A 686 11.18 -8.25 -25.39
N ASP A 687 10.77 -8.61 -24.18
CA ASP A 687 10.88 -9.97 -23.64
C ASP A 687 9.73 -10.85 -24.13
N TYR A 688 8.52 -10.30 -24.29
CA TYR A 688 7.30 -11.07 -24.62
C TYR A 688 6.61 -10.63 -25.91
N GLY A 689 7.04 -9.55 -26.55
CA GLY A 689 6.41 -9.06 -27.79
C GLY A 689 4.97 -8.58 -27.62
N VAL A 690 4.56 -8.24 -26.39
CA VAL A 690 3.19 -7.79 -26.09
C VAL A 690 3.11 -6.27 -25.96
N ARG A 691 2.04 -5.69 -26.51
CA ARG A 691 1.65 -4.29 -26.27
C ARG A 691 0.61 -4.22 -25.17
N VAL A 692 0.78 -3.25 -24.30
CA VAL A 692 -0.04 -3.06 -23.10
C VAL A 692 -0.64 -1.66 -23.05
N GLY A 693 -1.89 -1.56 -22.60
CA GLY A 693 -2.58 -0.31 -22.29
C GLY A 693 -2.16 0.23 -20.92
N GLY A 694 -2.96 1.12 -20.33
CA GLY A 694 -2.69 1.73 -19.01
C GLY A 694 -2.39 0.69 -17.90
N ALA A 695 -1.45 1.03 -17.02
CA ALA A 695 -1.16 0.24 -15.82
C ALA A 695 -2.10 0.65 -14.67
N VAL A 696 -2.46 -0.31 -13.83
CA VAL A 696 -3.22 -0.08 -12.61
C VAL A 696 -2.45 -0.68 -11.44
N GLU A 697 -2.32 0.04 -10.33
CA GLU A 697 -1.75 -0.51 -9.11
C GLU A 697 -2.66 -1.61 -8.56
N LEU A 698 -2.10 -2.82 -8.38
CA LEU A 698 -2.84 -3.99 -7.95
C LEU A 698 -2.70 -4.15 -6.42
N GLY A 699 -3.21 -3.15 -5.70
CA GLY A 699 -3.09 -3.01 -4.24
C GLY A 699 -1.71 -2.52 -3.79
N GLY A 700 -1.50 -2.42 -2.46
CA GLY A 700 -0.27 -1.88 -1.88
C GLY A 700 0.97 -2.76 -2.09
N ALA A 701 2.15 -2.13 -2.08
CA ALA A 701 3.42 -2.84 -2.19
C ALA A 701 3.61 -3.87 -1.07
N TYR A 702 4.30 -4.97 -1.37
CA TYR A 702 4.52 -6.07 -0.44
C TYR A 702 5.97 -6.53 -0.38
N ARG A 703 6.30 -7.25 0.69
CA ARG A 703 7.61 -7.81 0.98
C ARG A 703 7.51 -9.33 0.90
N PRO A 704 8.27 -9.99 0.00
CA PRO A 704 8.23 -11.44 -0.12
C PRO A 704 8.92 -12.12 1.07
N SER A 705 10.02 -11.56 1.58
CA SER A 705 10.78 -12.12 2.71
C SER A 705 11.42 -11.01 3.56
N ALA A 706 10.59 -10.31 4.36
CA ALA A 706 10.99 -9.14 5.15
C ALA A 706 12.10 -9.42 6.20
N GLY A 707 12.34 -10.69 6.53
CA GLY A 707 13.42 -11.11 7.43
C GLY A 707 14.75 -11.43 6.74
N LEU A 708 14.82 -11.34 5.41
CA LEU A 708 15.99 -11.77 4.63
C LEU A 708 16.49 -10.69 3.65
N THR A 709 15.58 -9.96 3.02
CA THR A 709 15.90 -8.95 2.03
C THR A 709 15.08 -7.69 2.26
N PRO A 710 15.63 -6.49 1.98
CA PRO A 710 14.86 -5.27 1.96
C PRO A 710 13.90 -5.17 0.76
N GLU A 711 13.83 -6.19 -0.11
CA GLU A 711 13.00 -6.18 -1.30
C GLU A 711 11.58 -5.68 -1.03
N LEU A 712 11.15 -4.74 -1.87
CA LEU A 712 9.80 -4.21 -1.91
C LEU A 712 9.26 -4.39 -3.33
N VAL A 713 8.12 -5.07 -3.44
CA VAL A 713 7.50 -5.43 -4.71
C VAL A 713 6.29 -4.55 -4.94
N GLN A 714 6.28 -3.81 -6.04
CA GLN A 714 5.12 -3.07 -6.54
C GLN A 714 4.33 -3.96 -7.52
N PRO A 715 3.09 -4.35 -7.19
CA PRO A 715 2.26 -5.13 -8.10
C PRO A 715 1.49 -4.21 -9.07
N LEU A 716 1.62 -4.46 -10.38
CA LEU A 716 0.92 -3.71 -11.41
C LEU A 716 0.08 -4.63 -12.31
N ALA A 717 -1.16 -4.27 -12.58
CA ALA A 717 -1.98 -4.91 -13.61
C ALA A 717 -1.86 -4.16 -14.93
N PHE A 718 -1.66 -4.90 -16.02
CA PHE A 718 -1.64 -4.37 -17.38
C PHE A 718 -2.72 -5.06 -18.20
N VAL A 719 -3.56 -4.27 -18.87
CA VAL A 719 -4.45 -4.80 -19.91
C VAL A 719 -3.66 -4.92 -21.21
N ILE A 720 -3.61 -6.13 -21.77
CA ILE A 720 -2.95 -6.38 -23.05
C ILE A 720 -3.81 -5.82 -24.17
N THR A 721 -3.24 -5.05 -25.09
CA THR A 721 -3.97 -4.49 -26.24
C THR A 721 -3.58 -5.15 -27.55
N ALA A 722 -2.40 -5.76 -27.61
CA ALA A 722 -2.04 -6.70 -28.67
C ALA A 722 -1.04 -7.74 -28.16
N ALA A 723 -1.26 -8.99 -28.55
CA ALA A 723 -0.32 -10.09 -28.37
C ALA A 723 0.21 -10.55 -29.73
N ALA A 724 1.45 -11.04 -29.78
CA ALA A 724 2.02 -11.63 -30.99
C ALA A 724 1.16 -12.84 -31.44
N ALA A 725 0.97 -13.00 -32.75
CA ALA A 725 0.20 -14.12 -33.30
C ALA A 725 0.85 -15.47 -32.94
N GLU A 726 0.04 -16.42 -32.51
CA GLU A 726 0.48 -17.79 -32.26
C GLU A 726 1.04 -18.40 -33.55
N THR A 727 2.34 -18.70 -33.58
CA THR A 727 2.87 -19.69 -34.53
C THR A 727 2.66 -21.06 -33.89
N PRO A 728 2.06 -22.05 -34.59
CA PRO A 728 1.70 -23.34 -34.00
C PRO A 728 2.87 -23.98 -33.24
N ALA A 729 2.55 -24.68 -32.15
CA ALA A 729 3.53 -25.39 -31.33
C ALA A 729 4.45 -26.25 -32.22
N PRO A 730 5.78 -26.26 -31.99
CA PRO A 730 6.64 -27.18 -32.70
C PRO A 730 6.18 -28.61 -32.41
N ASP A 731 5.99 -29.40 -33.47
CA ASP A 731 5.67 -30.83 -33.37
C ASP A 731 6.62 -31.51 -32.38
N ALA A 732 6.06 -32.36 -31.50
CA ALA A 732 6.77 -33.09 -30.45
C ALA A 732 7.82 -34.12 -30.97
N ALA A 733 8.18 -34.05 -32.25
CA ALA A 733 9.10 -34.97 -32.94
C ALA A 733 10.30 -34.28 -33.62
N ALA A 734 10.46 -32.95 -33.51
CA ALA A 734 11.62 -32.27 -34.08
C ALA A 734 12.79 -32.22 -33.06
N PRO A 735 14.00 -32.63 -33.45
CA PRO A 735 15.17 -32.58 -32.56
C PRO A 735 15.53 -31.14 -32.20
N ASP A 736 15.98 -30.96 -30.96
CA ASP A 736 16.42 -29.70 -30.34
C ASP A 736 17.34 -28.90 -31.26
N LEU A 737 16.77 -27.90 -31.94
CA LEU A 737 17.52 -26.80 -32.55
C LEU A 737 17.42 -25.61 -31.59
N GLU A 738 18.59 -25.15 -31.14
CA GLU A 738 18.74 -24.01 -30.24
C GLU A 738 17.90 -22.82 -30.71
N PRO A 739 17.08 -22.19 -29.84
CA PRO A 739 16.47 -20.92 -30.16
C PRO A 739 17.60 -19.87 -30.30
N PRO A 740 17.56 -19.01 -31.34
CA PRO A 740 18.57 -17.98 -31.52
C PRO A 740 18.62 -17.05 -30.31
N SER A 741 19.82 -16.56 -29.96
CA SER A 741 20.00 -15.54 -28.94
C SER A 741 19.12 -14.32 -29.28
N GLY A 742 18.06 -14.08 -28.51
CA GLY A 742 17.02 -13.08 -28.82
C GLY A 742 15.62 -13.63 -29.07
N ALA A 743 15.35 -14.92 -28.79
CA ALA A 743 14.00 -15.47 -28.84
C ALA A 743 13.08 -14.83 -27.77
N VAL A 744 11.95 -14.29 -28.22
CA VAL A 744 10.87 -13.76 -27.39
C VAL A 744 10.33 -14.87 -26.47
N ARG A 745 10.30 -14.64 -25.15
CA ARG A 745 9.67 -15.54 -24.17
C ARG A 745 8.17 -15.61 -24.46
N ARG A 746 7.58 -16.80 -24.30
CA ARG A 746 6.16 -17.01 -24.62
C ARG A 746 5.31 -16.98 -23.34
N LEU A 747 4.22 -16.22 -23.38
CA LEU A 747 3.19 -16.25 -22.35
C LEU A 747 2.18 -17.34 -22.68
N SER A 748 1.81 -18.12 -21.66
CA SER A 748 0.63 -18.98 -21.68
C SER A 748 -0.54 -18.24 -21.04
N TRP A 749 -1.67 -18.17 -21.72
CA TRP A 749 -2.83 -17.41 -21.23
C TRP A 749 -3.78 -18.32 -20.47
N VAL A 750 -3.71 -18.29 -19.14
CA VAL A 750 -4.46 -19.22 -18.29
C VAL A 750 -5.73 -18.55 -17.75
N PRO A 751 -6.90 -19.23 -17.75
CA PRO A 751 -8.08 -18.71 -17.08
C PRO A 751 -7.77 -18.34 -15.63
N LEU A 752 -8.09 -17.10 -15.26
CA LEU A 752 -7.79 -16.57 -13.92
C LEU A 752 -8.51 -17.39 -12.82
N THR A 753 -9.69 -17.91 -13.13
CA THR A 753 -10.45 -18.86 -12.31
C THR A 753 -9.67 -20.15 -12.03
N GLU A 754 -9.00 -20.71 -13.04
CA GLU A 754 -8.19 -21.93 -12.89
C GLU A 754 -6.95 -21.68 -12.03
N LEU A 755 -6.27 -20.54 -12.19
CA LEU A 755 -5.12 -20.18 -11.37
C LEU A 755 -5.47 -20.05 -9.89
N VAL A 756 -6.59 -19.40 -9.56
CA VAL A 756 -7.01 -19.21 -8.17
C VAL A 756 -7.52 -20.52 -7.55
N ALA A 757 -8.25 -21.33 -8.33
CA ALA A 757 -8.68 -22.66 -7.89
C ALA A 757 -7.47 -23.59 -7.67
N GLY A 758 -6.49 -23.56 -8.57
CA GLY A 758 -5.27 -24.37 -8.53
C GLY A 758 -4.09 -23.72 -7.80
N ARG A 759 -4.31 -22.69 -6.98
CA ARG A 759 -3.26 -21.89 -6.30
C ARG A 759 -2.24 -22.73 -5.53
N GLU A 760 -2.64 -23.88 -5.00
CA GLU A 760 -1.77 -24.82 -4.29
C GLU A 760 -0.66 -25.43 -5.17
N HIS A 761 -0.86 -25.43 -6.49
CA HIS A 761 0.09 -25.90 -7.49
C HIS A 761 0.97 -24.79 -8.10
N LEU A 762 0.83 -23.54 -7.64
CA LEU A 762 1.62 -22.40 -8.13
C LEU A 762 2.75 -22.11 -7.15
N PRO A 763 3.98 -22.62 -7.30
CA PRO A 763 5.01 -22.43 -6.27
C PRO A 763 5.63 -21.03 -6.27
N ASP A 764 5.43 -20.18 -7.28
CA ASP A 764 5.94 -18.81 -7.31
C ASP A 764 5.08 -17.85 -6.46
N GLY A 765 5.71 -17.20 -5.47
CA GLY A 765 5.04 -16.25 -4.58
C GLY A 765 4.48 -15.04 -5.31
N HIS A 766 5.23 -14.49 -6.29
CA HIS A 766 4.78 -13.31 -7.04
C HIS A 766 3.54 -13.62 -7.89
N LEU A 767 3.54 -14.73 -8.62
CA LEU A 767 2.41 -15.22 -9.40
C LEU A 767 1.16 -15.38 -8.55
N ARG A 768 1.28 -15.98 -7.35
CA ARG A 768 0.15 -16.13 -6.44
C ARG A 768 -0.43 -14.79 -6.02
N VAL A 769 0.40 -13.84 -5.59
CA VAL A 769 -0.08 -12.53 -5.14
C VAL A 769 -0.81 -11.83 -6.27
N VAL A 770 -0.22 -11.74 -7.47
CA VAL A 770 -0.85 -11.03 -8.60
C VAL A 770 -2.11 -11.74 -9.10
N ALA A 771 -2.15 -13.07 -9.14
CA ALA A 771 -3.34 -13.83 -9.53
C ALA A 771 -4.49 -13.65 -8.53
N LEU A 772 -4.21 -13.79 -7.22
CA LEU A 772 -5.24 -13.65 -6.18
C LEU A 772 -5.77 -12.22 -6.11
N ARG A 773 -4.90 -11.21 -6.17
CA ARG A 773 -5.33 -9.81 -6.18
C ARG A 773 -6.10 -9.43 -7.45
N ALA A 774 -5.66 -9.89 -8.63
CA ALA A 774 -6.39 -9.64 -9.87
C ALA A 774 -7.78 -10.29 -9.85
N ALA A 775 -7.90 -11.51 -9.32
CA ALA A 775 -9.19 -12.18 -9.18
C ALA A 775 -10.10 -11.47 -8.19
N HIS A 776 -9.56 -11.00 -7.07
CA HIS A 776 -10.29 -10.21 -6.08
C HIS A 776 -10.79 -8.89 -6.69
N ALA A 777 -9.92 -8.16 -7.39
CA ALA A 777 -10.25 -6.91 -8.06
C ALA A 777 -11.33 -7.05 -9.14
N LEU A 778 -11.31 -8.15 -9.88
CA LEU A 778 -12.27 -8.43 -10.96
C LEU A 778 -13.53 -9.16 -10.49
N GLY A 779 -13.69 -9.41 -9.17
CA GLY A 779 -14.85 -10.10 -8.62
C GLY A 779 -15.01 -11.54 -9.12
N VAL A 780 -13.91 -12.21 -9.49
CA VAL A 780 -13.93 -13.58 -10.00
C VAL A 780 -14.36 -14.51 -8.87
N ALA A 781 -15.46 -15.25 -9.09
CA ALA A 781 -16.00 -16.18 -8.10
C ALA A 781 -15.00 -17.32 -7.85
N ILE A 782 -14.74 -17.60 -6.57
CA ILE A 782 -13.85 -18.68 -6.14
C ILE A 782 -14.74 -19.79 -5.61
N ALA A 783 -14.87 -20.85 -6.39
CA ALA A 783 -15.52 -22.05 -5.90
C ALA A 783 -14.65 -22.65 -4.77
N PRO A 784 -15.25 -23.13 -3.66
CA PRO A 784 -14.50 -23.95 -2.72
C PRO A 784 -13.89 -25.14 -3.48
N PRO A 785 -12.71 -25.64 -3.07
CA PRO A 785 -12.21 -26.89 -3.64
C PRO A 785 -13.33 -27.94 -3.52
N ARG A 786 -13.63 -28.64 -4.63
CA ARG A 786 -14.56 -29.78 -4.56
C ARG A 786 -14.08 -30.68 -3.43
N PRO A 787 -14.95 -31.12 -2.51
CA PRO A 787 -14.52 -31.98 -1.41
C PRO A 787 -13.81 -33.19 -2.02
N ARG A 788 -12.53 -33.39 -1.66
CA ARG A 788 -11.81 -34.63 -1.88
C ARG A 788 -11.96 -35.51 -0.65
#